data_AF-A0A2R5GKA3-F1
#
_entry.id   AF-A0A2R5GKA3-F1
#
_cell.length_a   1.000
_cell.length_b   1.000
_cell.length_c   1.000
_cell.angle_alpha   90.00
_cell.angle_beta   90.00
_cell.angle_gamma   90.00
#
_symmetry.space_group_name_H-M   'P 1'
#
loop_
_entity.id
_entity.type
_entity.pdbx_description
1 polymer ?
#
loop_
_entity_poly.entity_id
_entity_poly.type
_entity_poly.pdbx_seq_one_letter_code
_entity_poly.pdbx_strand_id
1 'polypeptide(L)'
;MARLSSQGKTIFGFAVMLFAMGLFLTRMEWTVINSSEGSFEDLSSSSTADLVEQKGSLCRPDGRQHYVLWLYDAAAPGDAVCPDDTVICAYTRCREAFPDSASINLRELARFSKYERFIAHHAFQKIRLGMNFPHHVQSIAILLKAAESSYACARTLGEPRADAICTEQLTNFADFDPEADDVAPILRPTFNVDMPEFYSVLDYEEQVQAHPNLGNAGDEMQVFGGSQFFPYVTDFIERDKHLPESRGHIVLNAWWGYDIPWLSDLETVNPIAVSMHVSGAAQKMVQKNIDWFKSYNARYGAIGARDTATHAFFQRIGIRSYFSACMTLTIDVGSRHNPSRFGVVRSTIYNIDARGGPYPPGAKDPIKRLPQGIQPLKTIWPFRVKRYEYAYGLATQYAENAKVVITSRIHSALPANAQGASVIFVDTPKLPGGGGNRTAGLLELFHIQKEGEPWKFDVNQMPANPGVHKSDRYRAAFWNTFRRRSKIYEDSARLFGNIPLLRLGKGVHFESEPLHDSFHFVFNEDAATIKWRMVRAVEFVLYHHPNARVVIYSNTLSPTRSRFAVLAEAGYDVFVEPYDVNALAGHANLDAKTLLRVHEVLDNIRSSKYARLHESQLVRLLALYSRGGVYLDMYRFVVRPFKLAVNDVWNSGTDPFAALIFQAGSKLLETLVKEYLAVYRPDCMSCASKQAFERASSRHRAASEANAKVPQKFSPLDAADVKRCFTAKESSPERKLADTVLAVNIDAISTKQYKSTLQGSFCDYLFHKFCVLCDEVRTSASSLEAISAYPA
;
A
#
# COMPACT_ATOMS: atom_id res chain seq x y z
N MET A 1 40.59 -22.39 -64.36
CA MET A 1 40.17 -23.66 -64.98
C MET A 1 39.05 -24.21 -64.12
N ALA A 2 37.83 -24.54 -64.54
CA ALA A 2 37.00 -24.39 -65.74
C ALA A 2 35.55 -24.46 -65.18
N ARG A 3 34.60 -23.57 -65.56
CA ARG A 3 33.57 -23.76 -66.61
C ARG A 3 32.93 -25.17 -66.57
N LEU A 4 31.63 -25.40 -66.68
CA LEU A 4 30.44 -24.61 -67.04
C LEU A 4 29.24 -25.59 -67.04
N SER A 5 28.02 -25.05 -66.79
CA SER A 5 26.70 -25.42 -67.38
C SER A 5 26.14 -26.84 -67.16
N SER A 6 24.83 -27.09 -67.06
CA SER A 6 23.61 -26.46 -67.63
C SER A 6 22.37 -26.92 -66.84
N GLN A 7 21.48 -26.04 -66.37
CA GLN A 7 20.15 -25.67 -66.92
C GLN A 7 19.16 -26.83 -67.19
N GLY A 8 17.86 -26.77 -66.84
CA GLY A 8 17.07 -25.71 -66.21
C GLY A 8 15.53 -25.94 -66.22
N LYS A 9 14.79 -24.89 -65.80
CA LYS A 9 13.36 -24.52 -66.05
C LYS A 9 12.27 -25.33 -65.31
N THR A 10 11.17 -24.79 -64.73
CA THR A 10 10.47 -23.47 -64.81
C THR A 10 9.39 -23.34 -63.69
N ILE A 11 8.94 -22.09 -63.39
CA ILE A 11 7.57 -21.63 -62.94
C ILE A 11 7.21 -21.92 -61.45
N PHE A 12 6.74 -21.02 -60.56
CA PHE A 12 6.10 -19.68 -60.61
C PHE A 12 6.15 -19.04 -59.18
N GLY A 13 6.08 -17.70 -59.08
CA GLY A 13 5.35 -17.02 -57.99
C GLY A 13 6.11 -16.26 -56.88
N PHE A 14 6.08 -14.92 -57.03
CA PHE A 14 5.97 -13.88 -55.98
C PHE A 14 7.16 -13.40 -55.12
N ALA A 15 7.17 -12.06 -55.01
CA ALA A 15 7.84 -11.16 -54.05
C ALA A 15 9.31 -10.79 -54.26
N VAL A 16 9.52 -9.61 -54.85
CA VAL A 16 10.76 -8.81 -54.76
C VAL A 16 10.53 -7.70 -53.74
N MET A 17 11.44 -7.57 -52.78
CA MET A 17 11.64 -6.37 -51.97
C MET A 17 13.08 -5.87 -52.16
N LEU A 18 13.17 -4.57 -52.49
CA LEU A 18 14.22 -3.61 -52.12
C LEU A 18 15.65 -3.76 -52.69
N PHE A 19 16.18 -2.74 -53.37
CA PHE A 19 16.83 -1.56 -52.74
C PHE A 19 17.38 -0.55 -53.78
N ALA A 20 17.12 0.73 -53.49
CA ALA A 20 17.90 1.97 -53.70
C ALA A 20 18.40 2.50 -55.06
N MET A 21 18.29 3.85 -55.10
CA MET A 21 19.02 4.91 -55.83
C MET A 21 18.12 5.55 -56.90
N GLY A 22 17.87 6.86 -56.95
CA GLY A 22 18.36 8.04 -56.25
C GLY A 22 18.12 9.23 -57.19
N LEU A 23 17.66 10.37 -56.65
CA LEU A 23 17.58 11.70 -57.28
C LEU A 23 16.72 11.86 -58.56
N PHE A 24 15.67 12.69 -58.51
CA PHE A 24 15.69 14.05 -59.10
C PHE A 24 14.31 14.73 -59.01
N LEU A 25 14.39 16.05 -58.94
CA LEU A 25 13.37 17.10 -58.92
C LEU A 25 12.20 16.94 -59.91
N THR A 26 11.08 17.58 -59.54
CA THR A 26 10.05 18.33 -60.32
C THR A 26 8.62 17.85 -60.00
N ARG A 27 7.79 18.70 -59.38
CA ARG A 27 6.92 19.76 -59.95
C ARG A 27 5.62 19.15 -60.54
N MET A 28 4.51 19.85 -60.30
CA MET A 28 3.15 19.67 -60.86
C MET A 28 2.27 18.64 -60.14
N GLU A 29 0.99 18.85 -59.89
CA GLU A 29 0.12 20.04 -59.92
C GLU A 29 -1.20 19.56 -59.28
N TRP A 30 -1.74 20.36 -58.37
CA TRP A 30 -3.14 20.24 -57.96
C TRP A 30 -3.99 20.91 -59.03
N THR A 31 -4.94 20.18 -59.61
CA THR A 31 -6.00 20.77 -60.44
C THR A 31 -7.20 21.09 -59.56
N VAL A 32 -7.37 22.39 -59.34
CA VAL A 32 -8.55 23.06 -58.82
C VAL A 32 -9.61 23.14 -59.93
N ILE A 33 -10.89 23.01 -59.58
CA ILE A 33 -11.98 23.56 -60.38
C ILE A 33 -12.52 24.81 -59.65
N ASN A 34 -12.40 25.93 -60.37
CA ASN A 34 -12.91 27.29 -60.15
C ASN A 34 -14.45 27.31 -59.91
N SER A 35 -15.13 28.36 -59.45
CA SER A 35 -15.00 29.83 -59.50
C SER A 35 -15.94 30.40 -58.41
N SER A 36 -15.93 31.66 -57.93
CA SER A 36 -15.62 32.96 -58.56
C SER A 36 -15.34 34.04 -57.50
N GLU A 37 -14.24 34.77 -57.74
CA GLU A 37 -13.89 36.18 -57.49
C GLU A 37 -14.68 37.08 -56.50
N GLY A 38 -13.91 37.77 -55.65
CA GLY A 38 -14.29 38.96 -54.90
C GLY A 38 -13.14 39.54 -54.06
N SER A 39 -12.20 40.23 -54.73
CA SER A 39 -11.24 41.27 -54.28
C SER A 39 -10.68 41.28 -52.84
N PHE A 40 -9.35 41.20 -52.76
CA PHE A 40 -8.50 41.63 -51.64
C PHE A 40 -8.43 43.16 -51.53
N GLU A 41 -8.50 43.69 -50.31
CA GLU A 41 -7.69 44.83 -49.87
C GLU A 41 -7.20 44.59 -48.43
N ASP A 42 -5.95 45.00 -48.21
CA ASP A 42 -5.10 44.83 -47.04
C ASP A 42 -5.72 45.25 -45.71
N LEU A 43 -5.34 44.55 -44.62
CA LEU A 43 -4.97 45.15 -43.35
C LEU A 43 -4.10 44.18 -42.54
N SER A 44 -2.80 44.43 -42.59
CA SER A 44 -1.81 43.88 -41.67
C SER A 44 -2.01 44.41 -40.24
N SER A 45 -1.56 43.61 -39.26
CA SER A 45 -1.41 43.91 -37.82
C SER A 45 -2.65 43.72 -36.94
N SER A 46 -2.86 42.51 -36.43
CA SER A 46 -3.42 42.36 -35.09
C SER A 46 -2.26 42.12 -34.12
N SER A 47 -2.15 43.07 -33.20
CA SER A 47 -1.12 43.11 -32.18
C SER A 47 -1.38 42.04 -31.12
N THR A 48 -0.35 41.70 -30.36
CA THR A 48 -0.41 40.88 -29.14
C THR A 48 -1.40 41.38 -28.08
N ALA A 49 -2.07 42.53 -28.27
CA ALA A 49 -3.14 43.03 -27.42
C ALA A 49 -4.50 42.32 -27.65
N ASP A 50 -4.82 41.89 -28.87
CA ASP A 50 -6.11 41.25 -29.18
C ASP A 50 -6.25 39.84 -28.56
N LEU A 51 -5.12 39.14 -28.39
CA LEU A 51 -5.07 37.85 -27.67
C LEU A 51 -5.25 38.00 -26.15
N VAL A 52 -4.95 39.18 -25.60
CA VAL A 52 -5.12 39.49 -24.17
C VAL A 52 -6.55 39.96 -23.91
N GLU A 53 -7.16 40.71 -24.82
CA GLU A 53 -8.56 41.16 -24.70
C GLU A 53 -9.59 40.02 -24.87
N GLN A 54 -9.33 39.03 -25.72
CA GLN A 54 -10.21 37.84 -25.83
C GLN A 54 -10.21 36.98 -24.54
N LYS A 55 -9.06 36.78 -23.89
CA LYS A 55 -9.00 36.09 -22.58
C LYS A 55 -9.76 36.85 -21.47
N GLY A 56 -9.84 38.18 -21.55
CA GLY A 56 -10.58 39.03 -20.61
C GLY A 56 -12.11 38.91 -20.68
N SER A 57 -12.67 38.46 -21.79
CA SER A 57 -14.13 38.28 -21.95
C SER A 57 -14.67 36.97 -21.35
N LEU A 58 -13.82 35.94 -21.23
CA LEU A 58 -14.17 34.59 -20.78
C LEU A 58 -14.19 34.43 -19.24
N CYS A 59 -13.58 35.36 -18.51
CA CYS A 59 -13.40 35.29 -17.05
C CYS A 59 -14.13 36.42 -16.30
N ARG A 60 -15.28 36.87 -16.80
CA ARG A 60 -16.08 37.84 -16.05
C ARG A 60 -16.58 37.21 -14.75
N PRO A 61 -16.35 37.84 -13.58
CA PRO A 61 -16.93 37.39 -12.32
C PRO A 61 -18.45 37.49 -12.40
N ASP A 62 -19.14 36.40 -12.11
CA ASP A 62 -20.61 36.30 -12.09
C ASP A 62 -21.16 36.06 -10.67
N GLY A 63 -20.27 36.12 -9.66
CA GLY A 63 -20.59 35.88 -8.25
C GLY A 63 -20.84 34.41 -7.91
N ARG A 64 -20.61 33.48 -8.86
CA ARG A 64 -20.77 32.05 -8.66
C ARG A 64 -19.46 31.40 -8.21
N GLN A 65 -19.57 30.23 -7.62
CA GLN A 65 -18.41 29.41 -7.29
C GLN A 65 -18.09 28.49 -8.48
N HIS A 66 -16.94 28.69 -9.11
CA HIS A 66 -16.52 27.91 -10.27
C HIS A 66 -15.49 26.85 -9.88
N TYR A 67 -15.84 25.59 -10.09
CA TYR A 67 -14.95 24.44 -9.95
C TYR A 67 -14.44 24.01 -11.32
N VAL A 68 -13.12 23.82 -11.43
CA VAL A 68 -12.48 23.40 -12.68
C VAL A 68 -11.72 22.11 -12.42
N LEU A 69 -12.21 21.01 -13.00
CA LEU A 69 -11.78 19.67 -12.62
C LEU A 69 -10.91 19.04 -13.70
N TRP A 70 -9.87 18.33 -13.27
CA TRP A 70 -9.10 17.42 -14.11
C TRP A 70 -8.83 16.11 -13.36
N LEU A 71 -9.64 15.09 -13.68
CA LEU A 71 -9.58 13.78 -13.04
C LEU A 71 -8.95 12.70 -13.94
N TYR A 72 -8.24 13.11 -15.00
CA TYR A 72 -7.54 12.20 -15.89
C TYR A 72 -6.09 11.98 -15.44
N ASP A 73 -5.56 10.78 -15.67
CA ASP A 73 -4.13 10.47 -15.56
C ASP A 73 -3.36 10.97 -16.79
N ALA A 74 -3.54 12.25 -17.10
CA ALA A 74 -3.01 12.91 -18.27
C ALA A 74 -2.49 14.29 -17.88
N ALA A 75 -1.61 14.85 -18.71
CA ALA A 75 -1.23 16.25 -18.59
C ALA A 75 -2.48 17.13 -18.75
N ALA A 76 -2.63 18.08 -17.85
CA ALA A 76 -3.71 19.05 -17.92
C ALA A 76 -3.48 20.02 -19.09
N PRO A 77 -4.52 20.44 -19.83
CA PRO A 77 -4.39 21.58 -20.74
C PRO A 77 -4.08 22.84 -19.93
N GLY A 78 -3.08 23.62 -20.35
CA GLY A 78 -2.59 24.79 -19.62
C GLY A 78 -3.44 26.07 -19.77
N ASP A 79 -4.51 26.01 -20.54
CA ASP A 79 -5.38 27.16 -20.86
C ASP A 79 -6.75 27.09 -20.15
N ALA A 80 -7.47 28.21 -20.10
CA ALA A 80 -8.85 28.35 -19.61
C ALA A 80 -9.06 28.14 -18.09
N VAL A 81 -8.26 28.81 -17.26
CA VAL A 81 -8.52 29.00 -15.82
C VAL A 81 -8.64 30.49 -15.51
N CYS A 82 -9.68 30.87 -14.78
CA CYS A 82 -9.91 32.23 -14.32
C CYS A 82 -9.37 32.43 -12.88
N PRO A 83 -9.01 33.66 -12.47
CA PRO A 83 -8.39 33.90 -11.16
C PRO A 83 -9.22 33.46 -9.94
N ASP A 84 -10.54 33.43 -10.07
CA ASP A 84 -11.51 33.04 -9.04
C ASP A 84 -11.99 31.57 -9.16
N ASP A 85 -11.44 30.81 -10.11
CA ASP A 85 -11.72 29.38 -10.23
C ASP A 85 -11.03 28.57 -9.12
N THR A 86 -11.73 27.58 -8.57
CA THR A 86 -11.14 26.53 -7.74
C THR A 86 -10.72 25.35 -8.62
N VAL A 87 -9.41 25.25 -8.89
CA VAL A 87 -8.84 24.13 -9.67
C VAL A 87 -8.74 22.88 -8.81
N ILE A 88 -9.21 21.75 -9.34
CA ILE A 88 -9.17 20.44 -8.69
C ILE A 88 -8.41 19.46 -9.58
N CYS A 89 -7.26 18.98 -9.09
CA CYS A 89 -6.45 17.97 -9.76
C CYS A 89 -6.48 16.64 -9.00
N ALA A 90 -6.90 15.55 -9.65
CA ALA A 90 -6.82 14.22 -9.05
C ALA A 90 -5.37 13.70 -9.02
N TYR A 91 -4.68 13.80 -10.16
CA TYR A 91 -3.37 13.20 -10.39
C TYR A 91 -2.24 14.21 -10.34
N THR A 92 -1.05 13.71 -9.98
CA THR A 92 0.17 14.52 -9.84
C THR A 92 0.54 15.25 -11.12
N ARG A 93 0.30 14.64 -12.28
CA ARG A 93 0.54 15.27 -13.60
C ARG A 93 -0.19 16.60 -13.79
N CYS A 94 -1.40 16.74 -13.24
CA CYS A 94 -2.14 18.01 -13.24
C CYS A 94 -1.58 18.98 -12.20
N ARG A 95 -1.22 18.47 -11.01
CA ARG A 95 -0.63 19.28 -9.93
C ARG A 95 0.73 19.88 -10.30
N GLU A 96 1.45 19.29 -11.24
CA GLU A 96 2.69 19.87 -11.79
C GLU A 96 2.41 21.21 -12.48
N ALA A 97 1.29 21.32 -13.21
CA ALA A 97 0.86 22.57 -13.83
C ALA A 97 0.10 23.49 -12.86
N PHE A 98 -0.60 22.92 -11.87
CA PHE A 98 -1.39 23.64 -10.88
C PHE A 98 -1.03 23.21 -9.44
N PRO A 99 0.10 23.69 -8.88
CA PRO A 99 0.58 23.25 -7.57
C PRO A 99 -0.36 23.55 -6.40
N ASP A 100 -1.14 24.62 -6.51
CA ASP A 100 -2.11 25.08 -5.50
C ASP A 100 -3.51 24.46 -5.67
N SER A 101 -3.67 23.53 -6.61
CA SER A 101 -4.95 22.86 -6.85
C SER A 101 -5.43 22.05 -5.65
N ALA A 102 -6.74 22.03 -5.44
CA ALA A 102 -7.38 21.23 -4.41
C ALA A 102 -7.39 19.73 -4.78
N SER A 103 -7.33 18.88 -3.75
CA SER A 103 -7.55 17.44 -3.90
C SER A 103 -9.03 17.08 -3.81
N ILE A 104 -9.39 15.90 -4.31
CA ILE A 104 -10.75 15.39 -4.31
C ILE A 104 -10.77 13.91 -3.90
N ASN A 105 -11.77 13.55 -3.09
CA ASN A 105 -12.11 12.17 -2.75
C ASN A 105 -13.53 11.90 -3.24
N LEU A 106 -13.66 11.07 -4.27
CA LEU A 106 -14.96 10.78 -4.90
C LEU A 106 -15.87 9.97 -4.01
N ARG A 107 -15.32 9.14 -3.11
CA ARG A 107 -16.15 8.36 -2.18
C ARG A 107 -16.83 9.26 -1.16
N GLU A 108 -16.15 10.33 -0.72
CA GLU A 108 -16.74 11.37 0.12
C GLU A 108 -17.71 12.24 -0.66
N LEU A 109 -17.32 12.70 -1.86
CA LEU A 109 -18.15 13.57 -2.70
C LEU A 109 -19.45 12.89 -3.17
N ALA A 110 -19.39 11.61 -3.55
CA ALA A 110 -20.55 10.87 -4.03
C ALA A 110 -21.42 10.29 -2.91
N ARG A 111 -21.06 10.49 -1.65
CA ARG A 111 -21.79 9.94 -0.51
C ARG A 111 -23.24 10.43 -0.50
N PHE A 112 -24.19 9.51 -0.33
CA PHE A 112 -25.63 9.74 -0.37
C PHE A 112 -26.18 10.20 -1.72
N SER A 113 -25.37 10.20 -2.78
CA SER A 113 -25.82 10.47 -4.14
C SER A 113 -26.21 9.18 -4.87
N LYS A 114 -26.91 9.31 -6.01
CA LYS A 114 -27.18 8.16 -6.91
C LYS A 114 -25.89 7.53 -7.47
N TYR A 115 -24.75 8.21 -7.42
CA TYR A 115 -23.46 7.74 -7.92
C TYR A 115 -22.61 6.98 -6.87
N GLU A 116 -23.04 6.94 -5.59
CA GLU A 116 -22.26 6.33 -4.51
C GLU A 116 -21.83 4.89 -4.85
N ARG A 117 -22.76 4.09 -5.39
CA ARG A 117 -22.49 2.69 -5.73
C ARG A 117 -21.51 2.55 -6.89
N PHE A 118 -21.63 3.38 -7.92
CA PHE A 118 -20.71 3.37 -9.06
C PHE A 118 -19.28 3.65 -8.59
N ILE A 119 -19.08 4.69 -7.78
CA ILE A 119 -17.78 5.06 -7.22
C ILE A 119 -17.25 3.99 -6.25
N ALA A 120 -18.10 3.46 -5.37
CA ALA A 120 -17.71 2.37 -4.47
C ALA A 120 -17.27 1.10 -5.24
N HIS A 121 -17.88 0.83 -6.39
CA HIS A 121 -17.60 -0.32 -7.23
C HIS A 121 -16.58 -0.04 -8.36
N HIS A 122 -15.77 1.02 -8.23
CA HIS A 122 -14.85 1.47 -9.26
C HIS A 122 -13.93 0.37 -9.82
N ALA A 123 -13.47 -0.58 -9.00
CA ALA A 123 -12.60 -1.66 -9.46
C ALA A 123 -13.25 -2.54 -10.55
N PHE A 124 -14.56 -2.79 -10.42
CA PHE A 124 -15.34 -3.49 -11.45
C PHE A 124 -15.67 -2.57 -12.63
N GLN A 125 -16.02 -1.31 -12.37
CA GLN A 125 -16.34 -0.37 -13.44
C GLN A 125 -15.13 -0.10 -14.36
N LYS A 126 -13.90 -0.09 -13.83
CA LYS A 126 -12.66 -0.01 -14.62
C LYS A 126 -12.52 -1.18 -15.60
N ILE A 127 -12.90 -2.40 -15.18
CA ILE A 127 -12.86 -3.61 -16.03
C ILE A 127 -13.95 -3.56 -17.11
N ARG A 128 -15.13 -3.06 -16.77
CA ARG A 128 -16.27 -3.01 -17.68
C ARG A 128 -16.15 -1.91 -18.73
N LEU A 129 -15.77 -0.70 -18.29
CA LEU A 129 -15.75 0.51 -19.13
C LEU A 129 -14.37 0.79 -19.76
N GLY A 130 -13.31 0.16 -19.28
CA GLY A 130 -11.96 0.36 -19.80
C GLY A 130 -11.56 1.83 -19.87
N MET A 131 -11.12 2.28 -21.05
CA MET A 131 -10.74 3.67 -21.31
C MET A 131 -11.89 4.68 -21.23
N ASN A 132 -13.16 4.25 -21.25
CA ASN A 132 -14.29 5.16 -21.02
C ASN A 132 -14.44 5.52 -19.55
N PHE A 133 -13.94 4.69 -18.62
CA PHE A 133 -14.13 4.88 -17.18
C PHE A 133 -13.74 6.28 -16.66
N PRO A 134 -12.57 6.87 -17.03
CA PRO A 134 -12.19 8.21 -16.57
C PRO A 134 -13.17 9.30 -17.01
N HIS A 135 -13.80 9.16 -18.18
CA HIS A 135 -14.82 10.12 -18.65
C HIS A 135 -16.05 10.08 -17.75
N HIS A 136 -16.56 8.89 -17.40
CA HIS A 136 -17.68 8.78 -16.45
C HIS A 136 -17.32 9.41 -15.09
N VAL A 137 -16.10 9.18 -14.61
CA VAL A 137 -15.61 9.75 -13.36
C VAL A 137 -15.55 11.28 -13.41
N GLN A 138 -15.03 11.85 -14.50
CA GLN A 138 -14.99 13.29 -14.73
C GLN A 138 -16.41 13.87 -14.71
N SER A 139 -17.35 13.29 -15.46
CA SER A 139 -18.74 13.76 -15.54
C SER A 139 -19.46 13.68 -14.20
N ILE A 140 -19.31 12.58 -13.47
CA ILE A 140 -19.89 12.42 -12.13
C ILE A 140 -19.38 13.51 -11.18
N ALA A 141 -18.07 13.78 -11.21
CA ALA A 141 -17.49 14.79 -10.34
C ALA A 141 -17.96 16.22 -10.70
N ILE A 142 -18.11 16.53 -11.99
CA ILE A 142 -18.69 17.80 -12.45
C ILE A 142 -20.12 17.94 -11.90
N LEU A 143 -20.98 16.94 -12.12
CA LEU A 143 -22.37 16.99 -11.67
C LEU A 143 -22.48 17.11 -10.15
N LEU A 144 -21.64 16.40 -9.39
CA LEU A 144 -21.62 16.48 -7.94
C LEU A 144 -21.09 17.83 -7.44
N LYS A 145 -20.05 18.39 -8.08
CA LYS A 145 -19.51 19.71 -7.72
C LYS A 145 -20.49 20.85 -8.01
N ALA A 146 -21.17 20.80 -9.14
CA ALA A 146 -22.24 21.74 -9.47
C ALA A 146 -23.43 21.65 -8.49
N ALA A 147 -23.59 20.51 -7.80
CA ALA A 147 -24.65 20.29 -6.81
C ALA A 147 -24.27 20.71 -5.37
N GLU A 148 -23.03 21.13 -5.10
CA GLU A 148 -22.57 21.42 -3.73
C GLU A 148 -23.22 22.68 -3.12
N SER A 149 -23.65 23.64 -3.93
CA SER A 149 -24.36 24.84 -3.48
C SER A 149 -25.36 25.31 -4.54
N SER A 150 -26.21 26.29 -4.21
CA SER A 150 -27.19 26.84 -5.15
C SER A 150 -26.60 27.80 -6.19
N TYR A 151 -25.29 28.05 -6.14
CA TYR A 151 -24.56 28.99 -6.99
C TYR A 151 -23.24 28.38 -7.49
N ALA A 152 -23.14 27.05 -7.50
CA ALA A 152 -21.96 26.34 -7.96
C ALA A 152 -22.05 26.04 -9.46
N CYS A 153 -20.92 26.17 -10.14
CA CYS A 153 -20.73 25.72 -11.51
C CYS A 153 -19.49 24.85 -11.57
N ALA A 154 -19.50 23.83 -12.42
CA ALA A 154 -18.37 22.93 -12.60
C ALA A 154 -18.14 22.62 -14.08
N ARG A 155 -16.87 22.46 -14.47
CA ARG A 155 -16.45 22.14 -15.84
C ARG A 155 -15.16 21.35 -15.89
N THR A 156 -14.84 20.82 -17.06
CA THR A 156 -13.52 20.23 -17.32
C THR A 156 -12.49 21.34 -17.50
N LEU A 157 -11.30 21.15 -16.94
CA LEU A 157 -10.15 22.01 -17.20
C LEU A 157 -9.83 22.03 -18.70
N GLY A 158 -9.65 23.23 -19.26
CA GLY A 158 -9.49 23.45 -20.70
C GLY A 158 -10.76 23.94 -21.40
N GLU A 159 -11.95 23.77 -20.80
CA GLU A 159 -13.21 24.26 -21.36
C GLU A 159 -13.50 25.71 -20.94
N PRO A 160 -14.14 26.54 -21.76
CA PRO A 160 -14.53 27.90 -21.36
C PRO A 160 -15.61 27.89 -20.25
N ARG A 161 -15.73 28.99 -19.49
CA ARG A 161 -16.79 29.14 -18.47
C ARG A 161 -18.20 29.00 -19.03
N ALA A 162 -18.41 29.31 -20.31
CA ALA A 162 -19.71 29.14 -20.97
C ALA A 162 -20.19 27.68 -21.01
N ASP A 163 -19.27 26.73 -20.93
CA ASP A 163 -19.57 25.29 -20.96
C ASP A 163 -19.72 24.72 -19.53
N ALA A 164 -19.64 25.57 -18.50
CA ALA A 164 -19.83 25.12 -17.13
C ALA A 164 -21.27 24.70 -16.87
N ILE A 165 -21.42 23.54 -16.23
CA ILE A 165 -22.71 23.06 -15.73
C ILE A 165 -22.93 23.68 -14.37
N CYS A 166 -23.99 24.48 -14.27
CA CYS A 166 -24.38 25.14 -13.04
C CYS A 166 -25.57 24.43 -12.39
N THR A 167 -25.77 24.68 -11.09
CA THR A 167 -26.78 23.99 -10.27
C THR A 167 -28.18 23.99 -10.90
N GLU A 168 -28.59 25.10 -11.52
CA GLU A 168 -29.89 25.26 -12.16
C GLU A 168 -30.09 24.36 -13.40
N GLN A 169 -29.00 23.84 -13.99
CA GLN A 169 -29.04 22.97 -15.16
C GLN A 169 -29.00 21.48 -14.78
N LEU A 170 -28.83 21.12 -13.50
CA LEU A 170 -28.63 19.73 -13.07
C LEU A 170 -29.83 18.81 -13.38
N THR A 171 -31.04 19.37 -13.44
CA THR A 171 -32.25 18.61 -13.82
C THR A 171 -32.17 18.04 -15.23
N ASN A 172 -31.40 18.67 -16.14
CA ASN A 172 -31.15 18.17 -17.49
C ASN A 172 -30.35 16.86 -17.51
N PHE A 173 -29.73 16.50 -16.38
CA PHE A 173 -28.89 15.31 -16.22
C PHE A 173 -29.48 14.30 -15.23
N ALA A 174 -30.78 14.43 -14.91
CA ALA A 174 -31.48 13.51 -14.02
C ALA A 174 -31.40 12.05 -14.52
N ASP A 175 -31.44 11.84 -15.84
CA ASP A 175 -31.38 10.54 -16.50
C ASP A 175 -29.96 10.08 -16.86
N PHE A 176 -28.91 10.81 -16.45
CA PHE A 176 -27.55 10.35 -16.66
C PHE A 176 -27.32 9.01 -15.95
N ASP A 177 -27.08 7.99 -16.77
CA ASP A 177 -26.72 6.64 -16.35
C ASP A 177 -25.18 6.50 -16.35
N PRO A 178 -24.54 6.45 -15.16
CA PRO A 178 -23.09 6.25 -15.08
C PRO A 178 -22.68 4.85 -15.56
N GLU A 179 -23.63 3.92 -15.73
CA GLU A 179 -23.36 2.57 -16.18
C GLU A 179 -23.53 2.37 -17.69
N ALA A 180 -23.94 3.38 -18.46
CA ALA A 180 -23.92 3.30 -19.92
C ALA A 180 -22.52 2.96 -20.44
N ASP A 181 -22.43 2.28 -21.59
CA ASP A 181 -21.12 1.94 -22.22
C ASP A 181 -20.36 3.21 -22.66
N ASP A 182 -21.08 4.31 -22.83
CA ASP A 182 -20.53 5.61 -23.14
C ASP A 182 -21.18 6.76 -22.34
N VAL A 183 -20.39 7.81 -22.11
CA VAL A 183 -20.82 9.10 -21.57
C VAL A 183 -21.52 9.91 -22.66
N ALA A 184 -22.64 10.54 -22.30
CA ALA A 184 -23.34 11.46 -23.18
C ALA A 184 -22.38 12.55 -23.72
N PRO A 185 -22.42 12.91 -25.02
CA PRO A 185 -21.49 13.87 -25.62
C PRO A 185 -21.38 15.21 -24.89
N ILE A 186 -22.49 15.70 -24.33
CA ILE A 186 -22.56 16.95 -23.55
C ILE A 186 -21.79 16.91 -22.22
N LEU A 187 -21.47 15.73 -21.71
CA LEU A 187 -20.72 15.50 -20.47
C LEU A 187 -19.28 15.03 -20.72
N ARG A 188 -18.91 14.84 -21.99
CA ARG A 188 -17.53 14.53 -22.40
C ARG A 188 -16.78 15.83 -22.64
N PRO A 189 -15.45 15.86 -22.40
CA PRO A 189 -14.63 16.97 -22.84
C PRO A 189 -14.82 17.22 -24.34
N THR A 190 -14.89 18.49 -24.73
CA THR A 190 -15.03 18.91 -26.15
C THR A 190 -13.78 18.61 -27.01
N PHE A 191 -12.71 18.12 -26.37
CA PHE A 191 -11.43 17.77 -26.98
C PHE A 191 -11.01 16.36 -26.56
N ASN A 192 -10.10 15.76 -27.35
CA ASN A 192 -9.56 14.45 -27.02
C ASN A 192 -8.57 14.54 -25.86
N VAL A 193 -8.76 13.69 -24.85
CA VAL A 193 -7.81 13.55 -23.74
C VAL A 193 -6.80 12.46 -24.10
N ASP A 194 -5.53 12.83 -24.22
CA ASP A 194 -4.45 11.87 -24.42
C ASP A 194 -4.14 11.12 -23.12
N MET A 195 -4.44 9.83 -23.10
CA MET A 195 -4.23 8.93 -21.95
C MET A 195 -3.11 7.94 -22.31
N PRO A 196 -1.83 8.30 -22.07
CA PRO A 196 -0.69 7.62 -22.70
C PRO A 196 -0.27 6.32 -22.01
N GLU A 197 -0.82 6.02 -20.84
CA GLU A 197 -0.42 4.87 -20.03
C GLU A 197 -1.27 3.64 -20.32
N PHE A 198 -0.62 2.48 -20.38
CA PHE A 198 -1.29 1.20 -20.53
C PHE A 198 -1.43 0.52 -19.17
N TYR A 199 -2.66 0.15 -18.79
CA TYR A 199 -2.97 -0.53 -17.54
C TYR A 199 -3.58 -1.89 -17.83
N SER A 200 -2.74 -2.92 -17.88
CA SER A 200 -3.12 -4.27 -18.26
C SER A 200 -3.45 -5.15 -17.05
N VAL A 201 -4.45 -6.00 -17.20
CA VAL A 201 -4.82 -7.04 -16.24
C VAL A 201 -4.66 -8.43 -16.83
N LEU A 202 -4.41 -9.42 -15.98
CA LEU A 202 -4.36 -10.82 -16.41
C LEU A 202 -5.76 -11.32 -16.76
N ASP A 203 -5.85 -12.05 -17.86
CA ASP A 203 -7.05 -12.79 -18.30
C ASP A 203 -6.78 -14.30 -18.30
N TYR A 204 -7.87 -15.05 -18.29
CA TYR A 204 -7.92 -16.51 -18.21
C TYR A 204 -8.87 -17.10 -19.28
N GLU A 205 -9.20 -16.31 -20.30
CA GLU A 205 -10.20 -16.64 -21.31
C GLU A 205 -9.82 -17.94 -22.03
N GLU A 206 -8.56 -18.11 -22.42
CA GLU A 206 -8.14 -19.34 -23.10
C GLU A 206 -8.22 -20.56 -22.20
N GLN A 207 -7.86 -20.43 -20.92
CA GLN A 207 -7.98 -21.53 -19.96
C GLN A 207 -9.45 -21.95 -19.81
N VAL A 208 -10.36 -20.97 -19.74
CA VAL A 208 -11.80 -21.19 -19.66
C VAL A 208 -12.34 -21.82 -20.94
N GLN A 209 -11.90 -21.38 -22.12
CA GLN A 209 -12.34 -21.94 -23.40
C GLN A 209 -11.82 -23.36 -23.63
N ALA A 210 -10.54 -23.62 -23.35
CA ALA A 210 -9.93 -24.94 -23.50
C ALA A 210 -10.45 -25.94 -22.46
N HIS A 211 -10.81 -25.44 -21.26
CA HIS A 211 -11.32 -26.26 -20.18
C HIS A 211 -12.54 -25.59 -19.53
N PRO A 212 -13.72 -25.61 -20.19
CA PRO A 212 -14.94 -24.97 -19.66
C PRO A 212 -15.35 -25.56 -18.31
N ASN A 213 -14.96 -26.82 -18.09
CA ASN A 213 -15.14 -27.55 -16.84
C ASN A 213 -14.02 -27.33 -15.81
N LEU A 214 -13.16 -26.31 -15.97
CA LEU A 214 -12.23 -25.81 -14.95
C LEU A 214 -12.39 -24.31 -14.59
N GLY A 215 -13.39 -23.60 -15.15
CA GLY A 215 -13.67 -22.20 -14.83
C GLY A 215 -13.87 -21.92 -13.33
N ASN A 216 -13.29 -20.84 -12.84
CA ASN A 216 -13.22 -20.57 -11.40
C ASN A 216 -13.33 -19.06 -11.13
N ALA A 217 -14.40 -18.64 -10.44
CA ALA A 217 -14.60 -17.24 -10.07
C ALA A 217 -13.42 -16.68 -9.25
N GLY A 218 -12.71 -17.54 -8.53
CA GLY A 218 -11.53 -17.15 -7.77
C GLY A 218 -10.35 -16.70 -8.63
N ASP A 219 -10.29 -17.07 -9.91
CA ASP A 219 -9.25 -16.57 -10.82
C ASP A 219 -9.57 -15.15 -11.28
N GLU A 220 -10.81 -14.89 -11.69
CA GLU A 220 -11.30 -13.53 -12.01
C GLU A 220 -11.18 -12.56 -10.85
N MET A 221 -11.50 -13.05 -9.64
CA MET A 221 -11.49 -12.21 -8.43
C MET A 221 -10.11 -11.61 -8.14
N GLN A 222 -9.03 -12.25 -8.60
CA GLN A 222 -7.67 -11.75 -8.41
C GLN A 222 -7.43 -10.44 -9.17
N VAL A 223 -8.13 -10.19 -10.28
CA VAL A 223 -7.95 -9.00 -11.11
C VAL A 223 -8.28 -7.73 -10.34
N PHE A 224 -9.33 -7.76 -9.52
CA PHE A 224 -9.79 -6.61 -8.73
C PHE A 224 -8.80 -6.19 -7.63
N GLY A 225 -7.93 -7.11 -7.18
CA GLY A 225 -6.93 -6.80 -6.17
C GLY A 225 -6.03 -5.65 -6.60
N GLY A 226 -5.57 -5.68 -7.86
CA GLY A 226 -4.70 -4.66 -8.45
C GLY A 226 -5.43 -3.55 -9.20
N SER A 227 -6.46 -3.89 -9.98
CA SER A 227 -7.14 -2.91 -10.84
C SER A 227 -7.81 -1.78 -10.06
N GLN A 228 -8.14 -1.99 -8.78
CA GLN A 228 -8.66 -0.91 -7.93
C GLN A 228 -7.69 0.28 -7.84
N PHE A 229 -6.38 0.05 -7.91
CA PHE A 229 -5.35 1.10 -7.83
C PHE A 229 -4.95 1.71 -9.18
N PHE A 230 -5.42 1.13 -10.30
CA PHE A 230 -5.18 1.71 -11.64
C PHE A 230 -6.18 2.82 -11.94
N PRO A 231 -5.84 3.86 -12.70
CA PRO A 231 -6.81 4.87 -13.15
C PRO A 231 -7.96 4.25 -13.95
N TYR A 232 -7.64 3.35 -14.89
CA TYR A 232 -8.55 2.61 -15.76
C TYR A 232 -7.88 1.28 -16.18
N VAL A 233 -8.54 0.47 -17.01
CA VAL A 233 -7.95 -0.74 -17.61
C VAL A 233 -7.92 -0.57 -19.12
N THR A 234 -6.76 -0.84 -19.72
CA THR A 234 -6.54 -0.72 -21.17
C THR A 234 -6.69 -2.07 -21.84
N ASP A 235 -6.02 -3.10 -21.29
CA ASP A 235 -5.88 -4.39 -21.97
C ASP A 235 -6.06 -5.59 -21.02
N PHE A 236 -6.46 -6.72 -21.62
CA PHE A 236 -6.57 -8.03 -20.99
C PHE A 236 -5.50 -8.94 -21.58
N ILE A 237 -4.51 -9.33 -20.78
CA ILE A 237 -3.38 -10.16 -21.22
C ILE A 237 -3.60 -11.59 -20.78
N GLU A 238 -3.72 -12.51 -21.74
CA GLU A 238 -3.84 -13.93 -21.44
C GLU A 238 -2.58 -14.43 -20.71
N ARG A 239 -2.78 -14.88 -19.46
CA ARG A 239 -1.69 -15.24 -18.55
C ARG A 239 -0.73 -16.28 -19.14
N ASP A 240 -1.27 -17.28 -19.84
CA ASP A 240 -0.48 -18.47 -20.23
C ASP A 240 0.18 -18.38 -21.62
N LYS A 241 -0.14 -17.35 -22.42
CA LYS A 241 0.40 -17.22 -23.80
C LYS A 241 0.90 -15.84 -24.18
N HIS A 242 0.18 -14.79 -23.79
CA HIS A 242 0.37 -13.45 -24.35
C HIS A 242 1.13 -12.50 -23.41
N LEU A 243 1.78 -13.02 -22.36
CA LEU A 243 2.64 -12.20 -21.51
C LEU A 243 3.70 -11.38 -22.26
N PRO A 244 4.43 -11.93 -23.27
CA PRO A 244 5.43 -11.14 -24.01
C PRO A 244 4.87 -9.92 -24.74
N GLU A 245 3.55 -9.85 -24.95
CA GLU A 245 2.86 -8.74 -25.62
C GLU A 245 2.47 -7.61 -24.64
N SER A 246 2.65 -7.83 -23.33
CA SER A 246 2.31 -6.86 -22.29
C SER A 246 3.10 -5.56 -22.45
N ARG A 247 2.43 -4.42 -22.23
CA ARG A 247 3.04 -3.09 -22.22
C ARG A 247 2.53 -2.28 -21.04
N GLY A 248 3.31 -1.30 -20.60
CA GLY A 248 2.92 -0.46 -19.47
C GLY A 248 2.76 -1.26 -18.18
N HIS A 249 1.76 -0.92 -17.38
CA HIS A 249 1.57 -1.44 -16.03
C HIS A 249 0.82 -2.77 -16.03
N ILE A 250 1.37 -3.79 -15.36
CA ILE A 250 0.72 -5.09 -15.22
C ILE A 250 0.96 -5.69 -13.83
N VAL A 251 -0.05 -6.31 -13.24
CA VAL A 251 0.07 -7.02 -11.95
C VAL A 251 0.18 -8.52 -12.20
N LEU A 252 1.27 -9.15 -11.74
CA LEU A 252 1.58 -10.56 -12.00
C LEU A 252 1.01 -11.50 -10.92
N ASN A 253 -0.14 -11.15 -10.34
CA ASN A 253 -0.75 -11.85 -9.20
C ASN A 253 -1.57 -13.08 -9.60
N ALA A 254 -0.90 -14.14 -10.04
CA ALA A 254 -1.55 -15.38 -10.44
C ALA A 254 -0.90 -16.64 -9.86
N TRP A 255 -1.58 -17.76 -10.06
CA TRP A 255 -0.94 -19.07 -10.06
C TRP A 255 -0.23 -19.29 -11.39
N TRP A 256 1.02 -19.74 -11.31
CA TRP A 256 1.89 -20.09 -12.41
C TRP A 256 2.20 -21.59 -12.29
N GLY A 257 1.56 -22.41 -13.14
CA GLY A 257 1.70 -23.87 -13.12
C GLY A 257 2.43 -24.47 -14.32
N TYR A 258 2.51 -23.73 -15.42
CA TYR A 258 2.98 -24.20 -16.73
C TYR A 258 4.31 -23.56 -17.15
N ASP A 259 5.01 -24.19 -18.08
CA ASP A 259 6.20 -23.63 -18.73
C ASP A 259 5.75 -22.77 -19.93
N ILE A 260 5.55 -21.48 -19.67
CA ILE A 260 4.98 -20.52 -20.62
C ILE A 260 6.03 -19.52 -21.13
N PRO A 261 5.79 -18.86 -22.28
CA PRO A 261 6.57 -17.67 -22.66
C PRO A 261 6.50 -16.61 -21.55
N TRP A 262 7.66 -16.09 -21.15
CA TRP A 262 7.76 -15.08 -20.10
C TRP A 262 7.99 -13.68 -20.70
N LEU A 263 7.94 -12.65 -19.85
CA LEU A 263 8.26 -11.27 -20.23
C LEU A 263 9.69 -11.15 -20.75
N SER A 264 9.86 -10.47 -21.89
CA SER A 264 11.15 -10.33 -22.60
C SER A 264 12.12 -9.38 -21.89
N ASP A 265 11.67 -8.18 -21.53
CA ASP A 265 12.45 -7.16 -20.83
C ASP A 265 11.57 -6.33 -19.87
N LEU A 266 12.21 -5.42 -19.14
CA LEU A 266 11.56 -4.49 -18.22
C LEU A 266 11.51 -3.06 -18.79
N GLU A 267 11.86 -2.86 -20.07
CA GLU A 267 11.88 -1.54 -20.70
C GLU A 267 10.47 -1.14 -21.14
N THR A 268 9.72 -2.10 -21.69
CA THR A 268 8.39 -1.89 -22.25
C THR A 268 7.25 -2.14 -21.25
N VAL A 269 7.55 -2.80 -20.13
CA VAL A 269 6.58 -3.17 -19.10
C VAL A 269 7.04 -2.71 -17.72
N ASN A 270 6.09 -2.30 -16.88
CA ASN A 270 6.26 -1.97 -15.48
C ASN A 270 5.51 -3.00 -14.60
N PRO A 271 6.12 -4.17 -14.32
CA PRO A 271 5.41 -5.26 -13.68
C PRO A 271 5.38 -5.11 -12.15
N ILE A 272 4.25 -5.48 -11.56
CA ILE A 272 4.07 -5.60 -10.12
C ILE A 272 3.99 -7.09 -9.77
N ALA A 273 5.14 -7.67 -9.44
CA ALA A 273 5.27 -9.09 -9.11
C ALA A 273 4.96 -9.32 -7.62
N VAL A 274 3.68 -9.56 -7.34
CA VAL A 274 3.16 -9.84 -6.00
C VAL A 274 2.20 -11.01 -6.04
N SER A 275 2.02 -11.71 -4.91
CA SER A 275 1.10 -12.86 -4.81
C SER A 275 1.33 -13.94 -5.87
N MET A 276 2.56 -14.17 -6.30
CA MET A 276 2.88 -15.23 -7.25
C MET A 276 2.84 -16.59 -6.54
N HIS A 277 2.04 -17.53 -7.04
CA HIS A 277 2.15 -18.94 -6.63
C HIS A 277 2.82 -19.72 -7.75
N VAL A 278 4.05 -20.20 -7.54
CA VAL A 278 4.81 -20.92 -8.57
C VAL A 278 4.89 -22.41 -8.23
N SER A 279 4.40 -23.25 -9.12
CA SER A 279 4.41 -24.71 -8.94
C SER A 279 4.58 -25.45 -10.27
N GLY A 280 4.83 -26.76 -10.20
CA GLY A 280 4.92 -27.61 -11.39
C GLY A 280 5.97 -27.14 -12.40
N ALA A 281 5.58 -27.08 -13.67
CA ALA A 281 6.47 -26.74 -14.78
C ALA A 281 6.92 -25.26 -14.76
N ALA A 282 6.17 -24.38 -14.08
CA ALA A 282 6.55 -22.98 -13.96
C ALA A 282 7.86 -22.77 -13.18
N GLN A 283 8.28 -23.70 -12.33
CA GLN A 283 9.60 -23.62 -11.70
C GLN A 283 10.74 -23.66 -12.74
N LYS A 284 10.57 -24.42 -13.83
CA LYS A 284 11.51 -24.45 -14.96
C LYS A 284 11.48 -23.13 -15.73
N MET A 285 10.29 -22.57 -15.97
CA MET A 285 10.14 -21.25 -16.59
C MET A 285 10.88 -20.18 -15.78
N VAL A 286 10.73 -20.16 -14.45
CA VAL A 286 11.45 -19.20 -13.59
C VAL A 286 12.97 -19.38 -13.70
N GLN A 287 13.45 -20.63 -13.71
CA GLN A 287 14.88 -20.91 -13.82
C GLN A 287 15.46 -20.49 -15.18
N LYS A 288 14.73 -20.72 -16.29
CA LYS A 288 15.13 -20.25 -17.63
C LYS A 288 15.21 -18.73 -17.72
N ASN A 289 14.35 -18.03 -16.98
CA ASN A 289 14.24 -16.57 -17.00
C ASN A 289 14.87 -15.90 -15.76
N ILE A 290 15.82 -16.57 -15.09
CA ILE A 290 16.38 -16.09 -13.81
C ILE A 290 16.97 -14.67 -13.89
N ASP A 291 17.56 -14.31 -15.02
CA ASP A 291 18.15 -12.98 -15.22
C ASP A 291 17.09 -11.88 -15.26
N TRP A 292 15.90 -12.17 -15.82
CA TRP A 292 14.75 -11.27 -15.74
C TRP A 292 14.33 -11.04 -14.29
N PHE A 293 14.23 -12.11 -13.49
CA PHE A 293 13.85 -12.01 -12.07
C PHE A 293 14.90 -11.27 -11.23
N LYS A 294 16.19 -11.46 -11.51
CA LYS A 294 17.27 -10.71 -10.86
C LYS A 294 17.27 -9.24 -11.27
N SER A 295 17.02 -8.94 -12.55
CA SER A 295 16.86 -7.57 -13.06
C SER A 295 15.65 -6.89 -12.44
N TYR A 296 14.54 -7.63 -12.28
CA TYR A 296 13.38 -7.19 -11.50
C TYR A 296 13.80 -6.84 -10.10
N ASN A 297 14.50 -7.74 -9.39
CA ASN A 297 14.94 -7.43 -8.03
C ASN A 297 15.80 -6.17 -7.96
N ALA A 298 16.76 -6.01 -8.87
CA ALA A 298 17.64 -4.85 -8.92
C ALA A 298 16.86 -3.54 -9.10
N ARG A 299 15.91 -3.49 -10.05
CA ARG A 299 15.13 -2.29 -10.36
C ARG A 299 14.02 -2.02 -9.36
N TYR A 300 13.39 -3.07 -8.86
CA TYR A 300 12.05 -2.99 -8.27
C TYR A 300 11.94 -3.57 -6.86
N GLY A 301 12.94 -4.31 -6.38
CA GLY A 301 12.95 -4.93 -5.05
C GLY A 301 12.43 -6.36 -5.03
N ALA A 302 12.18 -6.89 -3.83
CA ALA A 302 11.81 -8.29 -3.65
C ALA A 302 10.44 -8.62 -4.30
N ILE A 303 10.31 -9.86 -4.78
CA ILE A 303 9.09 -10.39 -5.38
C ILE A 303 8.15 -10.93 -4.30
N GLY A 304 6.86 -10.60 -4.40
CA GLY A 304 5.85 -11.12 -3.48
C GLY A 304 5.44 -12.55 -3.85
N ALA A 305 5.74 -13.50 -2.97
CA ALA A 305 5.30 -14.89 -3.06
C ALA A 305 3.96 -15.08 -2.34
N ARG A 306 3.01 -15.76 -2.98
CA ARG A 306 1.67 -16.01 -2.43
C ARG A 306 1.67 -16.89 -1.20
N ASP A 307 2.61 -17.81 -1.15
CA ASP A 307 2.72 -18.89 -0.18
C ASP A 307 4.19 -19.09 0.21
N THR A 308 4.40 -19.71 1.36
CA THR A 308 5.74 -19.93 1.91
C THR A 308 6.60 -20.88 1.07
N ALA A 309 6.01 -21.78 0.28
CA ALA A 309 6.77 -22.67 -0.59
C ALA A 309 7.31 -21.94 -1.84
N THR A 310 6.52 -21.06 -2.45
CA THR A 310 6.98 -20.18 -3.53
C THR A 310 8.10 -19.26 -3.04
N HIS A 311 7.96 -18.70 -1.83
CA HIS A 311 9.02 -17.91 -1.19
C HIS A 311 10.31 -18.73 -1.02
N ALA A 312 10.21 -19.94 -0.44
CA ALA A 312 11.36 -20.83 -0.24
C ALA A 312 12.02 -21.23 -1.58
N PHE A 313 11.22 -21.45 -2.63
CA PHE A 313 11.72 -21.73 -3.98
C PHE A 313 12.55 -20.56 -4.53
N PHE A 314 12.01 -19.34 -4.54
CA PHE A 314 12.74 -18.16 -5.02
C PHE A 314 14.03 -17.94 -4.23
N GLN A 315 13.94 -18.04 -2.90
CA GLN A 315 15.10 -17.92 -2.00
C GLN A 315 16.19 -18.95 -2.33
N ARG A 316 15.83 -20.20 -2.61
CA ARG A 316 16.79 -21.27 -2.97
C ARG A 316 17.54 -21.02 -4.26
N ILE A 317 16.94 -20.33 -5.22
CA ILE A 317 17.56 -20.02 -6.53
C ILE A 317 18.13 -18.60 -6.61
N GLY A 318 18.24 -17.90 -5.47
CA GLY A 318 18.86 -16.57 -5.39
C GLY A 318 17.98 -15.42 -5.91
N ILE A 319 16.66 -15.61 -5.96
CA ILE A 319 15.70 -14.53 -6.24
C ILE A 319 15.20 -13.96 -4.91
N ARG A 320 15.38 -12.65 -4.72
CA ARG A 320 14.88 -11.95 -3.52
C ARG A 320 13.36 -11.96 -3.56
N SER A 321 12.76 -12.53 -2.52
CA SER A 321 11.31 -12.62 -2.37
C SER A 321 10.89 -12.43 -0.92
N TYR A 322 9.62 -12.11 -0.70
CA TYR A 322 8.97 -12.08 0.60
C TYR A 322 7.62 -12.78 0.53
N PHE A 323 7.11 -13.28 1.66
CA PHE A 323 5.76 -13.83 1.72
C PHE A 323 4.74 -12.69 1.72
N SER A 324 4.04 -12.52 0.60
CA SER A 324 3.06 -11.44 0.39
C SER A 324 1.62 -11.86 0.67
N ALA A 325 1.34 -13.15 0.84
CA ALA A 325 -0.02 -13.70 0.79
C ALA A 325 -0.72 -13.44 -0.57
N CYS A 326 -2.05 -13.53 -0.64
CA CYS A 326 -2.81 -13.25 -1.88
C CYS A 326 -3.37 -11.83 -1.91
N MET A 327 -3.27 -11.21 -3.07
CA MET A 327 -3.73 -9.85 -3.32
C MET A 327 -5.25 -9.69 -3.19
N THR A 328 -6.02 -10.76 -3.21
CA THR A 328 -7.46 -10.68 -2.91
C THR A 328 -7.75 -10.15 -1.50
N LEU A 329 -6.75 -10.13 -0.61
CA LEU A 329 -6.81 -9.42 0.68
C LEU A 329 -6.97 -7.90 0.55
N THR A 330 -6.63 -7.29 -0.59
CA THR A 330 -6.77 -5.83 -0.80
C THR A 330 -8.11 -5.42 -1.36
N ILE A 331 -8.94 -6.36 -1.85
CA ILE A 331 -10.21 -6.03 -2.50
C ILE A 331 -11.06 -5.20 -1.55
N ASP A 332 -11.43 -3.99 -1.98
CA ASP A 332 -12.38 -3.14 -1.29
C ASP A 332 -13.56 -2.86 -2.22
N VAL A 333 -14.75 -3.32 -1.82
CA VAL A 333 -16.00 -3.05 -2.56
C VAL A 333 -16.71 -1.79 -2.05
N GLY A 334 -16.07 -1.02 -1.17
CA GLY A 334 -16.46 0.32 -0.72
C GLY A 334 -17.58 0.37 0.32
N SER A 335 -18.36 -0.70 0.49
CA SER A 335 -19.53 -0.72 1.39
C SER A 335 -19.24 -0.47 2.88
N ARG A 336 -17.98 -0.60 3.33
CA ARG A 336 -17.59 -0.41 4.74
C ARG A 336 -17.20 1.00 5.14
N HIS A 337 -16.93 1.87 4.19
CA HIS A 337 -16.54 3.25 4.51
C HIS A 337 -17.76 4.15 4.74
N ASN A 338 -18.97 3.56 4.77
CA ASN A 338 -20.20 4.27 5.08
C ASN A 338 -20.56 4.11 6.57
N PRO A 339 -20.47 5.15 7.41
CA PRO A 339 -20.89 5.15 8.81
C PRO A 339 -22.35 4.71 9.02
N SER A 340 -23.26 4.94 8.06
CA SER A 340 -24.64 4.44 8.19
C SER A 340 -24.73 2.92 7.99
N ARG A 341 -23.66 2.30 7.47
CA ARG A 341 -23.48 0.85 7.39
C ARG A 341 -22.55 0.28 8.47
N PHE A 342 -21.91 1.12 9.29
CA PHE A 342 -21.35 0.71 10.59
C PHE A 342 -22.52 0.39 11.53
N GLY A 343 -23.12 -0.78 11.33
CA GLY A 343 -24.43 -1.14 11.86
C GLY A 343 -25.21 -2.09 10.95
N VAL A 344 -24.70 -2.43 9.74
CA VAL A 344 -25.28 -3.53 8.94
C VAL A 344 -25.19 -4.80 9.77
N VAL A 345 -26.34 -5.25 10.25
CA VAL A 345 -26.51 -6.55 10.88
C VAL A 345 -26.30 -7.59 9.79
N ARG A 346 -25.07 -8.07 9.68
CA ARG A 346 -24.74 -9.22 8.83
C ARG A 346 -25.46 -10.42 9.41
N SER A 347 -26.35 -11.01 8.61
CA SER A 347 -27.27 -12.05 9.07
C SER A 347 -27.22 -13.30 8.20
N THR A 348 -26.25 -13.42 7.28
CA THR A 348 -26.17 -14.59 6.39
C THR A 348 -24.91 -15.41 6.64
N ILE A 349 -25.09 -16.73 6.76
CA ILE A 349 -24.00 -17.70 6.73
C ILE A 349 -23.88 -18.20 5.29
N TYR A 350 -22.71 -18.07 4.69
CA TYR A 350 -22.45 -18.59 3.35
C TYR A 350 -21.63 -19.87 3.41
N ASN A 351 -22.14 -20.94 2.79
CA ASN A 351 -21.37 -22.16 2.53
C ASN A 351 -20.94 -22.16 1.06
N ILE A 352 -19.63 -22.11 0.83
CA ILE A 352 -19.02 -21.96 -0.50
C ILE A 352 -18.13 -23.17 -0.77
N ASP A 353 -18.66 -24.08 -1.59
CA ASP A 353 -17.97 -25.29 -2.06
C ASP A 353 -17.34 -26.16 -0.95
N ALA A 354 -17.78 -26.05 0.30
CA ALA A 354 -17.41 -26.95 1.39
C ALA A 354 -18.20 -28.27 1.29
N ARG A 355 -17.92 -29.06 0.23
CA ARG A 355 -18.53 -30.38 0.04
C ARG A 355 -18.20 -31.28 1.22
N GLY A 356 -19.20 -31.95 1.80
CA GLY A 356 -19.02 -32.85 2.94
C GLY A 356 -18.72 -32.17 4.28
N GLY A 357 -18.58 -30.82 4.30
CA GLY A 357 -18.41 -30.08 5.56
C GLY A 357 -19.66 -30.17 6.44
N PRO A 358 -19.53 -30.24 7.78
CA PRO A 358 -20.68 -30.32 8.67
C PRO A 358 -21.58 -29.10 8.47
N TYR A 359 -22.90 -29.31 8.45
CA TYR A 359 -23.83 -28.21 8.65
C TYR A 359 -23.62 -27.71 10.09
N PRO A 360 -23.34 -26.41 10.31
CA PRO A 360 -23.10 -25.93 11.66
C PRO A 360 -24.35 -26.17 12.52
N PRO A 361 -24.25 -26.98 13.59
CA PRO A 361 -25.39 -27.26 14.45
C PRO A 361 -25.86 -25.96 15.14
N GLY A 362 -27.18 -25.78 15.27
CA GLY A 362 -27.75 -24.65 16.02
C GLY A 362 -27.62 -23.28 15.34
N ALA A 363 -27.32 -23.22 14.03
CA ALA A 363 -27.33 -21.96 13.27
C ALA A 363 -28.74 -21.34 13.28
N LYS A 364 -28.85 -20.08 13.74
CA LYS A 364 -30.13 -19.31 13.73
C LYS A 364 -30.32 -18.52 12.44
N ASP A 365 -29.21 -18.14 11.81
CA ASP A 365 -29.15 -17.37 10.58
C ASP A 365 -29.29 -18.27 9.34
N PRO A 366 -29.87 -17.78 8.21
CA PRO A 366 -30.00 -18.54 6.97
C PRO A 366 -28.64 -18.96 6.40
N ILE A 367 -28.52 -20.24 6.03
CA ILE A 367 -27.36 -20.78 5.33
C ILE A 367 -27.60 -20.76 3.82
N LYS A 368 -26.93 -19.86 3.12
CA LYS A 368 -26.96 -19.78 1.65
C LYS A 368 -25.78 -20.53 1.05
N ARG A 369 -26.06 -21.38 0.05
CA ARG A 369 -25.00 -22.01 -0.76
C ARG A 369 -24.67 -21.12 -1.95
N LEU A 370 -23.41 -20.70 -2.06
CA LEU A 370 -22.91 -20.02 -3.25
C LEU A 370 -21.91 -20.94 -3.95
N PRO A 371 -22.15 -21.34 -5.21
CA PRO A 371 -21.16 -22.06 -5.97
C PRO A 371 -19.99 -21.14 -6.33
N GLN A 372 -18.76 -21.64 -6.42
CA GLN A 372 -17.69 -20.91 -7.12
C GLN A 372 -17.24 -21.61 -8.40
N GLY A 373 -17.56 -22.90 -8.55
CA GLY A 373 -17.25 -23.68 -9.75
C GLY A 373 -18.46 -23.92 -10.66
N ILE A 374 -18.31 -23.58 -11.93
CA ILE A 374 -18.67 -24.35 -13.14
C ILE A 374 -20.12 -24.81 -13.31
N GLN A 375 -20.58 -25.79 -12.54
CA GLN A 375 -21.80 -26.53 -12.91
C GLN A 375 -23.08 -25.68 -12.95
N PRO A 376 -23.34 -24.73 -12.04
CA PRO A 376 -24.52 -23.88 -12.11
C PRO A 376 -24.35 -22.63 -13.01
N LEU A 377 -23.21 -22.46 -13.69
CA LEU A 377 -22.83 -21.18 -14.33
C LEU A 377 -22.36 -21.34 -15.79
N LYS A 378 -22.57 -22.49 -16.44
CA LYS A 378 -22.15 -22.77 -17.83
C LYS A 378 -22.60 -21.71 -18.85
N THR A 379 -23.69 -21.00 -18.58
CA THR A 379 -24.21 -19.91 -19.44
C THR A 379 -23.44 -18.59 -19.31
N ILE A 380 -22.69 -18.40 -18.21
CA ILE A 380 -21.96 -17.18 -17.88
C ILE A 380 -20.51 -17.28 -18.32
N TRP A 381 -19.89 -18.47 -18.17
CA TRP A 381 -18.46 -18.67 -18.40
C TRP A 381 -17.92 -18.30 -19.79
N PRO A 382 -18.68 -18.43 -20.90
CA PRO A 382 -18.21 -17.98 -22.21
C PRO A 382 -18.06 -16.46 -22.35
N PHE A 383 -18.60 -15.66 -21.42
CA PHE A 383 -18.64 -14.20 -21.53
C PHE A 383 -17.75 -13.54 -20.48
N ARG A 384 -16.55 -13.10 -20.89
CA ARG A 384 -15.54 -12.42 -20.04
C ARG A 384 -16.14 -11.45 -19.01
N VAL A 385 -16.89 -10.45 -19.45
CA VAL A 385 -17.47 -9.42 -18.54
C VAL A 385 -18.43 -10.02 -17.52
N LYS A 386 -19.24 -11.02 -17.92
CA LYS A 386 -20.15 -11.70 -17.00
C LYS A 386 -19.42 -12.56 -15.97
N ARG A 387 -18.24 -13.11 -16.31
CA ARG A 387 -17.36 -13.79 -15.34
C ARG A 387 -16.88 -12.81 -14.26
N TYR A 388 -16.40 -11.64 -14.67
CA TYR A 388 -15.98 -10.57 -13.76
C TYR A 388 -17.13 -10.04 -12.90
N GLU A 389 -18.30 -9.80 -13.49
CA GLU A 389 -19.50 -9.36 -12.79
C GLU A 389 -19.88 -10.36 -11.69
N TYR A 390 -19.87 -11.66 -12.02
CA TYR A 390 -20.15 -12.71 -11.06
C TYR A 390 -19.13 -12.74 -9.92
N ALA A 391 -17.84 -12.73 -10.24
CA ALA A 391 -16.77 -12.74 -9.24
C ALA A 391 -16.82 -11.52 -8.33
N TYR A 392 -17.01 -10.32 -8.87
CA TYR A 392 -17.17 -9.11 -8.07
C TYR A 392 -18.45 -9.15 -7.22
N GLY A 393 -19.55 -9.66 -7.78
CA GLY A 393 -20.81 -9.86 -7.06
C GLY A 393 -20.68 -10.79 -5.85
N LEU A 394 -19.82 -11.80 -5.90
CA LEU A 394 -19.47 -12.62 -4.73
C LEU A 394 -18.77 -11.80 -3.64
N ALA A 395 -17.77 -10.98 -4.01
CA ALA A 395 -17.08 -10.11 -3.06
C ALA A 395 -18.05 -9.10 -2.41
N THR A 396 -18.97 -8.53 -3.19
CA THR A 396 -20.03 -7.65 -2.70
C THR A 396 -20.93 -8.37 -1.70
N GLN A 397 -21.36 -9.61 -1.98
CA GLN A 397 -22.12 -10.41 -1.02
C GLN A 397 -21.36 -10.66 0.28
N TYR A 398 -20.05 -10.90 0.21
CA TYR A 398 -19.23 -11.05 1.42
C TYR A 398 -19.17 -9.76 2.24
N ALA A 399 -19.08 -8.61 1.58
CA ALA A 399 -18.99 -7.33 2.28
C ALA A 399 -20.31 -6.91 2.93
N GLU A 400 -21.42 -7.07 2.20
CA GLU A 400 -22.72 -6.52 2.58
C GLU A 400 -23.54 -7.48 3.46
N ASN A 401 -23.46 -8.79 3.24
CA ASN A 401 -24.40 -9.74 3.85
C ASN A 401 -23.74 -10.81 4.74
N ALA A 402 -22.48 -11.16 4.45
CA ALA A 402 -21.86 -12.33 5.09
C ALA A 402 -21.45 -12.04 6.53
N LYS A 403 -22.08 -12.76 7.46
CA LYS A 403 -21.67 -12.85 8.86
C LYS A 403 -20.53 -13.86 9.01
N VAL A 404 -20.71 -15.03 8.42
CA VAL A 404 -19.74 -16.14 8.41
C VAL A 404 -19.63 -16.71 7.00
N VAL A 405 -18.41 -16.97 6.55
CA VAL A 405 -18.12 -17.72 5.31
C VAL A 405 -17.45 -19.05 5.68
N ILE A 406 -18.10 -20.15 5.32
CA ILE A 406 -17.60 -21.52 5.49
C ILE A 406 -17.16 -22.01 4.11
N THR A 407 -15.87 -22.31 3.95
CA THR A 407 -15.33 -22.68 2.64
C THR A 407 -14.04 -23.50 2.73
N SER A 408 -13.75 -24.32 1.72
CA SER A 408 -12.44 -24.95 1.50
C SER A 408 -11.62 -24.24 0.40
N ARG A 409 -12.12 -23.10 -0.13
CA ARG A 409 -11.48 -22.34 -1.21
C ARG A 409 -10.81 -21.08 -0.69
N ILE A 410 -9.52 -20.99 -0.93
CA ILE A 410 -8.74 -19.85 -0.45
C ILE A 410 -9.08 -18.52 -1.16
N HIS A 411 -9.49 -18.58 -2.43
CA HIS A 411 -9.98 -17.41 -3.18
C HIS A 411 -11.45 -17.07 -2.89
N SER A 412 -12.09 -17.75 -1.92
CA SER A 412 -13.31 -17.28 -1.26
C SER A 412 -12.99 -16.76 0.14
N ALA A 413 -12.14 -17.51 0.87
CA ALA A 413 -11.73 -17.21 2.23
C ALA A 413 -10.99 -15.86 2.36
N LEU A 414 -9.96 -15.63 1.53
CA LEU A 414 -9.15 -14.40 1.60
C LEU A 414 -9.96 -13.13 1.26
N PRO A 415 -10.73 -13.07 0.17
CA PRO A 415 -11.60 -11.93 -0.09
C PRO A 415 -12.69 -11.76 0.97
N ALA A 416 -13.30 -12.84 1.49
CA ALA A 416 -14.25 -12.73 2.60
C ALA A 416 -13.61 -12.15 3.87
N ASN A 417 -12.38 -12.54 4.17
CA ASN A 417 -11.59 -11.97 5.25
C ASN A 417 -11.18 -10.52 4.97
N ALA A 418 -10.82 -10.15 3.75
CA ALA A 418 -10.67 -8.75 3.30
C ALA A 418 -11.97 -7.99 3.49
N GLN A 419 -13.09 -8.70 3.35
CA GLN A 419 -14.41 -8.21 3.62
C GLN A 419 -14.82 -8.25 5.10
N GLY A 420 -13.90 -8.53 6.03
CA GLY A 420 -14.15 -8.54 7.47
C GLY A 420 -15.20 -9.56 7.91
N ALA A 421 -15.60 -10.50 7.04
CA ALA A 421 -16.46 -11.60 7.43
C ALA A 421 -15.63 -12.64 8.18
N SER A 422 -16.21 -13.25 9.20
CA SER A 422 -15.56 -14.37 9.90
C SER A 422 -15.49 -15.57 8.96
N VAL A 423 -14.33 -16.21 8.88
CA VAL A 423 -14.10 -17.31 7.94
C VAL A 423 -13.78 -18.58 8.70
N ILE A 424 -14.57 -19.62 8.44
CA ILE A 424 -14.27 -20.99 8.83
C ILE A 424 -13.73 -21.69 7.58
N PHE A 425 -12.42 -21.93 7.55
CA PHE A 425 -11.78 -22.68 6.50
C PHE A 425 -11.89 -24.18 6.79
N VAL A 426 -12.53 -24.91 5.89
CA VAL A 426 -12.69 -26.37 5.96
C VAL A 426 -11.44 -27.00 5.34
N ASP A 427 -10.57 -27.52 6.20
CA ASP A 427 -9.32 -28.16 5.81
C ASP A 427 -9.56 -29.65 5.54
N THR A 428 -9.33 -30.07 4.31
CA THR A 428 -9.55 -31.44 3.82
C THR A 428 -8.25 -32.02 3.27
N PRO A 429 -8.07 -33.35 3.24
CA PRO A 429 -6.90 -33.98 2.62
C PRO A 429 -6.73 -33.63 1.13
N LYS A 430 -7.81 -33.25 0.45
CA LYS A 430 -7.84 -32.83 -0.96
C LYS A 430 -8.57 -31.51 -1.12
N LEU A 431 -7.84 -30.41 -1.05
CA LEU A 431 -8.40 -29.07 -1.27
C LEU A 431 -8.72 -28.81 -2.76
N PRO A 432 -9.80 -28.08 -3.07
CA PRO A 432 -10.14 -27.69 -4.44
C PRO A 432 -9.00 -26.94 -5.14
N GLY A 433 -8.71 -27.33 -6.39
CA GLY A 433 -7.67 -26.69 -7.20
C GLY A 433 -6.24 -27.14 -6.87
N GLY A 434 -6.07 -28.39 -6.40
CA GLY A 434 -4.77 -29.09 -6.46
C GLY A 434 -4.10 -29.47 -5.15
N GLY A 435 -4.65 -29.14 -3.97
CA GLY A 435 -4.02 -29.46 -2.68
C GLY A 435 -2.57 -28.96 -2.53
N GLY A 436 -1.89 -29.33 -1.44
CA GLY A 436 -0.45 -29.09 -1.24
C GLY A 436 -0.09 -27.67 -0.78
N ASN A 437 1.09 -27.19 -1.20
CA ASN A 437 1.73 -25.98 -0.67
C ASN A 437 1.00 -24.65 -0.94
N ARG A 438 -0.10 -24.64 -1.71
CA ARG A 438 -0.84 -23.43 -2.07
C ARG A 438 -1.43 -22.69 -0.87
N THR A 439 -1.77 -23.38 0.21
CA THR A 439 -2.30 -22.79 1.45
C THR A 439 -1.21 -22.54 2.49
N ALA A 440 0.06 -22.86 2.19
CA ALA A 440 1.15 -22.81 3.14
C ALA A 440 1.41 -21.37 3.63
N GLY A 441 1.23 -21.16 4.93
CA GLY A 441 1.35 -19.85 5.58
C GLY A 441 0.07 -19.00 5.54
N LEU A 442 -1.01 -19.46 4.90
CA LEU A 442 -2.26 -18.69 4.77
C LEU A 442 -3.37 -19.15 5.72
N LEU A 443 -3.36 -20.41 6.15
CA LEU A 443 -4.42 -20.95 7.02
C LEU A 443 -4.48 -20.26 8.39
N GLU A 444 -3.37 -19.71 8.87
CA GLU A 444 -3.32 -18.90 10.10
C GLU A 444 -4.19 -17.63 10.06
N LEU A 445 -4.72 -17.28 8.89
CA LEU A 445 -5.65 -16.17 8.72
C LEU A 445 -7.08 -16.51 9.10
N PHE A 446 -7.43 -17.78 9.29
CA PHE A 446 -8.83 -18.22 9.43
C PHE A 446 -9.05 -19.12 10.65
N HIS A 447 -10.32 -19.30 11.01
CA HIS A 447 -10.74 -20.37 11.91
C HIS A 447 -10.71 -21.70 11.15
N ILE A 448 -10.07 -22.73 11.68
CA ILE A 448 -9.86 -24.00 10.96
C ILE A 448 -10.81 -25.09 11.48
N GLN A 449 -11.66 -25.62 10.60
CA GLN A 449 -12.39 -26.86 10.81
C GLN A 449 -11.74 -27.96 9.98
N LYS A 450 -11.13 -28.96 10.61
CA LYS A 450 -10.62 -30.13 9.88
C LYS A 450 -11.75 -31.10 9.57
N GLU A 451 -11.69 -31.71 8.39
CA GLU A 451 -12.60 -32.78 8.00
C GLU A 451 -12.50 -33.96 8.97
N GLY A 452 -13.65 -34.50 9.40
CA GLY A 452 -13.74 -35.61 10.34
C GLY A 452 -13.62 -35.24 11.83
N GLU A 453 -13.21 -34.02 12.17
CA GLU A 453 -13.23 -33.54 13.56
C GLU A 453 -14.64 -33.05 13.96
N PRO A 454 -15.03 -33.17 15.24
CA PRO A 454 -16.26 -32.56 15.74
C PRO A 454 -16.29 -31.06 15.47
N TRP A 455 -17.50 -30.52 15.27
CA TRP A 455 -17.71 -29.09 15.05
C TRP A 455 -17.31 -28.28 16.29
N LYS A 456 -16.54 -27.19 16.10
CA LYS A 456 -15.91 -26.44 17.21
C LYS A 456 -16.42 -25.01 17.40
N PHE A 457 -17.27 -24.50 16.51
CA PHE A 457 -17.55 -23.06 16.42
C PHE A 457 -19.01 -22.73 16.74
N ASP A 458 -19.27 -21.69 17.53
CA ASP A 458 -20.62 -21.11 17.55
C ASP A 458 -20.75 -20.11 16.40
N VAL A 459 -21.39 -20.52 15.31
CA VAL A 459 -21.59 -19.66 14.13
C VAL A 459 -22.47 -18.44 14.41
N ASN A 460 -23.25 -18.47 15.50
CA ASN A 460 -24.07 -17.33 15.90
C ASN A 460 -23.21 -16.24 16.57
N GLN A 461 -22.08 -16.61 17.17
CA GLN A 461 -21.16 -15.73 17.88
C GLN A 461 -19.70 -16.05 17.50
N MET A 462 -19.36 -15.76 16.24
CA MET A 462 -17.98 -15.93 15.77
C MET A 462 -17.08 -14.78 16.25
N PRO A 463 -15.89 -15.08 16.82
CA PRO A 463 -14.88 -14.05 17.04
C PRO A 463 -14.26 -13.59 15.71
N ALA A 464 -13.55 -12.47 15.75
CA ALA A 464 -12.74 -12.01 14.62
C ALA A 464 -11.76 -13.10 14.16
N ASN A 465 -11.42 -13.07 12.87
CA ASN A 465 -10.46 -14.01 12.30
C ASN A 465 -9.11 -13.93 13.03
N PRO A 466 -8.48 -15.07 13.40
CA PRO A 466 -7.30 -15.07 14.27
C PRO A 466 -6.09 -14.34 13.64
N GLY A 467 -5.97 -14.34 12.32
CA GLY A 467 -4.93 -13.61 11.60
C GLY A 467 -5.36 -12.25 11.06
N VAL A 468 -6.35 -11.58 11.66
CA VAL A 468 -6.84 -10.27 11.17
C VAL A 468 -5.71 -9.22 11.10
N HIS A 469 -4.88 -9.10 12.14
CA HIS A 469 -3.74 -8.18 12.13
C HIS A 469 -2.68 -8.57 11.09
N LYS A 470 -2.47 -9.87 10.86
CA LYS A 470 -1.58 -10.36 9.80
C LYS A 470 -2.12 -10.03 8.41
N SER A 471 -3.44 -10.09 8.23
CA SER A 471 -4.11 -9.71 6.99
C SER A 471 -3.91 -8.22 6.68
N ASP A 472 -4.13 -7.37 7.69
CA ASP A 472 -3.87 -5.93 7.60
C ASP A 472 -2.40 -5.61 7.27
N ARG A 473 -1.48 -6.40 7.84
CA ARG A 473 -0.05 -6.33 7.53
C ARG A 473 0.26 -6.66 6.07
N TYR A 474 -0.30 -7.74 5.53
CA TYR A 474 -0.14 -8.08 4.12
C TYR A 474 -0.70 -6.98 3.20
N ARG A 475 -1.85 -6.40 3.56
CA ARG A 475 -2.45 -5.26 2.84
C ARG A 475 -1.53 -4.02 2.86
N ALA A 476 -0.90 -3.73 3.98
CA ALA A 476 0.10 -2.66 4.09
C ALA A 476 1.33 -2.91 3.18
N ALA A 477 1.83 -4.14 3.14
CA ALA A 477 2.96 -4.50 2.27
C ALA A 477 2.59 -4.42 0.77
N PHE A 478 1.38 -4.86 0.38
CA PHE A 478 0.87 -4.65 -0.97
C PHE A 478 0.81 -3.17 -1.31
N TRP A 479 0.24 -2.35 -0.42
CA TRP A 479 0.16 -0.91 -0.61
C TRP A 479 1.54 -0.27 -0.79
N ASN A 480 2.51 -0.65 0.05
CA ASN A 480 3.89 -0.18 -0.07
C ASN A 480 4.51 -0.55 -1.42
N THR A 481 4.23 -1.75 -1.92
CA THR A 481 4.70 -2.17 -3.25
C THR A 481 4.08 -1.31 -4.35
N PHE A 482 2.77 -1.03 -4.29
CA PHE A 482 2.09 -0.18 -5.27
C PHE A 482 2.61 1.26 -5.22
N ARG A 483 2.54 1.95 -4.08
CA ARG A 483 2.93 3.37 -4.00
C ARG A 483 4.38 3.65 -4.42
N ARG A 484 5.29 2.67 -4.27
CA ARG A 484 6.70 2.81 -4.68
C ARG A 484 6.90 2.58 -6.18
N ARG A 485 5.94 1.96 -6.87
CA ARG A 485 6.01 1.71 -8.32
C ARG A 485 5.63 2.92 -9.14
N SER A 486 4.58 3.64 -8.74
CA SER A 486 4.15 4.85 -9.42
C SER A 486 3.32 5.73 -8.48
N LYS A 487 3.52 7.05 -8.58
CA LYS A 487 2.71 8.04 -7.87
C LYS A 487 1.24 8.01 -8.31
N ILE A 488 0.99 7.56 -9.55
CA ILE A 488 -0.37 7.45 -10.11
C ILE A 488 -1.25 6.51 -9.29
N TYR A 489 -0.69 5.43 -8.75
CA TYR A 489 -1.45 4.53 -7.87
C TYR A 489 -1.79 5.18 -6.53
N GLU A 490 -0.90 6.04 -6.02
CA GLU A 490 -1.18 6.87 -4.85
C GLU A 490 -2.33 7.82 -5.12
N ASP A 491 -2.28 8.51 -6.25
CA ASP A 491 -3.28 9.47 -6.66
C ASP A 491 -4.65 8.80 -6.91
N SER A 492 -4.68 7.67 -7.60
CA SER A 492 -5.91 6.88 -7.81
C SER A 492 -6.49 6.37 -6.50
N ALA A 493 -5.65 5.86 -5.58
CA ALA A 493 -6.12 5.39 -4.29
C ALA A 493 -6.70 6.52 -3.40
N ARG A 494 -6.15 7.74 -3.48
CA ARG A 494 -6.74 8.92 -2.80
C ARG A 494 -8.05 9.34 -3.46
N LEU A 495 -8.08 9.38 -4.79
CA LEU A 495 -9.26 9.76 -5.57
C LEU A 495 -10.48 8.88 -5.23
N PHE A 496 -10.29 7.57 -5.11
CA PHE A 496 -11.37 6.62 -4.81
C PHE A 496 -11.52 6.31 -3.31
N GLY A 497 -10.77 6.98 -2.44
CA GLY A 497 -10.84 6.79 -0.99
C GLY A 497 -10.44 5.38 -0.55
N ASN A 498 -9.53 4.73 -1.26
CA ASN A 498 -8.92 3.46 -0.85
C ASN A 498 -7.89 3.67 0.28
N ILE A 499 -7.26 4.85 0.35
CA ILE A 499 -6.36 5.22 1.44
C ILE A 499 -6.91 6.39 2.28
N PRO A 500 -6.77 6.37 3.63
CA PRO A 500 -6.09 5.32 4.40
C PRO A 500 -6.82 3.97 4.37
N LEU A 501 -6.07 2.87 4.27
CA LEU A 501 -6.65 1.53 4.23
C LEU A 501 -7.44 1.26 5.51
N LEU A 502 -8.66 0.73 5.36
CA LEU A 502 -9.42 0.25 6.51
C LEU A 502 -8.70 -0.92 7.20
N ARG A 503 -8.25 -0.73 8.44
CA ARG A 503 -7.69 -1.77 9.32
C ARG A 503 -8.80 -2.62 9.94
N LEU A 504 -8.91 -3.89 9.58
CA LEU A 504 -9.94 -4.78 10.11
C LEU A 504 -9.64 -5.25 11.54
N GLY A 505 -8.37 -5.28 11.91
CA GLY A 505 -7.93 -5.60 13.25
C GLY A 505 -7.94 -4.40 14.19
N LYS A 506 -8.28 -3.18 13.74
CA LYS A 506 -8.29 -2.01 14.63
C LYS A 506 -9.27 -2.23 15.78
N GLY A 507 -8.76 -2.17 17.01
CA GLY A 507 -9.54 -2.42 18.23
C GLY A 507 -9.82 -3.90 18.54
N VAL A 508 -9.32 -4.84 17.73
CA VAL A 508 -9.37 -6.28 18.05
C VAL A 508 -8.22 -6.62 18.99
N HIS A 509 -8.53 -7.32 20.08
CA HIS A 509 -7.55 -7.77 21.07
C HIS A 509 -7.70 -9.27 21.28
N PHE A 510 -6.58 -10.01 21.17
CA PHE A 510 -6.54 -11.47 21.41
C PHE A 510 -5.94 -11.83 22.77
N GLU A 511 -5.19 -10.91 23.37
CA GLU A 511 -4.60 -11.10 24.69
C GLU A 511 -5.64 -10.87 25.79
N SER A 512 -5.56 -11.65 26.86
CA SER A 512 -6.47 -11.52 28.02
C SER A 512 -6.22 -10.27 28.84
N GLU A 513 -5.00 -9.72 28.77
CA GLU A 513 -4.58 -8.51 29.47
C GLU A 513 -4.24 -7.41 28.46
N PRO A 514 -4.53 -6.14 28.79
CA PRO A 514 -4.23 -5.03 27.91
C PRO A 514 -2.71 -4.85 27.73
N LEU A 515 -2.31 -4.74 26.45
CA LEU A 515 -0.94 -4.44 26.05
C LEU A 515 -0.69 -2.92 26.14
N HIS A 516 0.59 -2.53 26.22
CA HIS A 516 0.95 -1.14 25.99
C HIS A 516 0.52 -0.69 24.59
N ASP A 517 -0.02 0.53 24.50
CA ASP A 517 -0.64 1.08 23.29
C ASP A 517 -0.11 2.47 22.91
N SER A 518 0.81 3.06 23.68
CA SER A 518 1.46 4.33 23.35
C SER A 518 2.97 4.16 23.29
N PHE A 519 3.55 4.36 22.10
CA PHE A 519 4.97 4.25 21.84
C PHE A 519 5.54 5.54 21.26
N HIS A 520 6.73 5.90 21.69
CA HIS A 520 7.40 7.14 21.36
C HIS A 520 8.80 6.86 20.81
N PHE A 521 9.13 7.51 19.71
CA PHE A 521 10.47 7.50 19.11
C PHE A 521 10.94 8.94 18.87
N VAL A 522 12.24 9.17 18.92
CA VAL A 522 12.85 10.45 18.52
C VAL A 522 13.77 10.19 17.32
N PHE A 523 13.49 10.87 16.22
CA PHE A 523 14.25 10.81 14.97
C PHE A 523 14.72 12.22 14.61
N ASN A 524 15.86 12.64 15.19
CA ASN A 524 16.47 13.94 14.93
C ASN A 524 17.67 13.87 13.97
N GLU A 525 17.77 12.76 13.23
CA GLU A 525 18.72 12.59 12.13
C GLU A 525 18.19 13.25 10.84
N ASP A 526 19.10 13.58 9.92
CA ASP A 526 18.71 14.07 8.60
C ASP A 526 17.90 12.99 7.86
N ALA A 527 16.79 13.37 7.20
CA ALA A 527 15.89 12.41 6.58
C ALA A 527 16.59 11.46 5.59
N ALA A 528 17.61 11.94 4.87
CA ALA A 528 18.43 11.17 3.95
C ALA A 528 19.26 10.06 4.62
N THR A 529 19.53 10.18 5.92
CA THR A 529 20.35 9.22 6.68
C THR A 529 19.52 8.11 7.35
N ILE A 530 18.19 8.21 7.31
CA ILE A 530 17.30 7.22 7.90
C ILE A 530 17.35 5.92 7.09
N LYS A 531 17.94 4.89 7.71
CA LYS A 531 18.10 3.56 7.12
C LYS A 531 16.84 2.72 7.33
N TRP A 532 16.63 1.73 6.45
CA TRP A 532 15.51 0.79 6.53
C TRP A 532 15.40 0.10 7.90
N ARG A 533 16.53 -0.19 8.57
CA ARG A 533 16.56 -0.79 9.92
C ARG A 533 15.94 0.10 10.99
N MET A 534 16.06 1.42 10.88
CA MET A 534 15.46 2.32 11.87
C MET A 534 13.93 2.32 11.73
N VAL A 535 13.44 2.29 10.48
CA VAL A 535 12.01 2.16 10.19
C VAL A 535 11.47 0.82 10.73
N ARG A 536 12.28 -0.25 10.65
CA ARG A 536 11.93 -1.56 11.21
C ARG A 536 11.67 -1.56 12.72
N ALA A 537 12.32 -0.70 13.50
CA ALA A 537 12.07 -0.66 14.94
C ALA A 537 10.59 -0.30 15.23
N VAL A 538 10.04 0.65 14.47
CA VAL A 538 8.62 1.01 14.53
C VAL A 538 7.72 -0.15 14.09
N GLU A 539 8.10 -0.86 13.04
CA GLU A 539 7.28 -1.99 12.56
C GLU A 539 7.28 -3.20 13.49
N PHE A 540 8.37 -3.43 14.22
CA PHE A 540 8.41 -4.47 15.25
C PHE A 540 7.42 -4.14 16.37
N VAL A 541 7.32 -2.87 16.77
CA VAL A 541 6.25 -2.42 17.67
C VAL A 541 4.89 -2.72 17.06
N LEU A 542 4.61 -2.29 15.83
CA LEU A 542 3.30 -2.51 15.19
C LEU A 542 2.99 -3.99 14.89
N TYR A 543 4.00 -4.86 14.80
CA TYR A 543 3.78 -6.29 14.65
C TYR A 543 3.29 -6.90 15.97
N HIS A 544 3.92 -6.55 17.09
CA HIS A 544 3.59 -7.11 18.40
C HIS A 544 2.48 -6.36 19.13
N HIS A 545 2.29 -5.08 18.82
CA HIS A 545 1.29 -4.16 19.35
C HIS A 545 0.52 -3.51 18.19
N PRO A 546 -0.30 -4.29 17.47
CA PRO A 546 -0.89 -3.86 16.18
C PRO A 546 -1.93 -2.75 16.27
N ASN A 547 -2.39 -2.40 17.47
CA ASN A 547 -3.29 -1.29 17.74
C ASN A 547 -2.60 -0.14 18.50
N ALA A 548 -1.27 -0.20 18.65
CA ALA A 548 -0.54 0.87 19.31
C ALA A 548 -0.55 2.16 18.48
N ARG A 549 -0.70 3.28 19.18
CA ARG A 549 -0.31 4.60 18.72
C ARG A 549 1.21 4.73 18.78
N VAL A 550 1.82 5.14 17.68
CA VAL A 550 3.26 5.43 17.60
C VAL A 550 3.45 6.90 17.25
N VAL A 551 4.12 7.66 18.11
CA VAL A 551 4.51 9.05 17.87
C VAL A 551 6.00 9.12 17.61
N ILE A 552 6.37 9.68 16.46
CA ILE A 552 7.74 9.89 16.00
C ILE A 552 8.03 11.38 16.06
N TYR A 553 8.80 11.81 17.06
CA TYR A 553 9.23 13.20 17.20
C TYR A 553 10.38 13.47 16.23
N SER A 554 10.18 14.36 15.27
CA SER A 554 11.19 14.71 14.28
C SER A 554 10.95 16.09 13.67
N ASN A 555 12.01 16.91 13.63
CA ASN A 555 12.01 18.19 12.94
C ASN A 555 12.52 18.10 11.49
N THR A 556 12.95 16.92 11.05
CA THR A 556 13.53 16.68 9.71
C THR A 556 12.63 15.83 8.82
N LEU A 557 11.65 15.12 9.39
CA LEU A 557 10.77 14.23 8.65
C LEU A 557 9.43 14.88 8.30
N SER A 558 9.03 14.75 7.04
CA SER A 558 7.70 15.13 6.59
C SER A 558 6.64 14.11 7.06
N PRO A 559 5.51 14.56 7.63
CA PRO A 559 4.41 13.66 7.99
C PRO A 559 3.82 12.89 6.82
N THR A 560 3.84 13.48 5.62
CA THR A 560 3.19 12.93 4.42
C THR A 560 4.16 12.33 3.41
N ARG A 561 5.46 12.64 3.51
CA ARG A 561 6.49 12.17 2.57
C ARG A 561 7.60 11.32 3.20
N SER A 562 7.63 11.16 4.52
CA SER A 562 8.63 10.31 5.17
C SER A 562 8.38 8.82 4.91
N ARG A 563 9.37 7.98 5.24
CA ARG A 563 9.27 6.51 5.17
C ARG A 563 8.17 5.92 6.09
N PHE A 564 7.61 6.72 7.00
CA PHE A 564 6.54 6.31 7.91
C PHE A 564 5.14 6.59 7.36
N ALA A 565 5.01 7.46 6.34
CA ALA A 565 3.71 7.87 5.79
C ALA A 565 2.89 6.67 5.29
N VAL A 566 3.56 5.63 4.75
CA VAL A 566 2.90 4.41 4.28
C VAL A 566 2.22 3.62 5.40
N LEU A 567 2.72 3.69 6.64
CA LEU A 567 2.07 3.04 7.77
C LEU A 567 0.76 3.75 8.13
N ALA A 568 0.76 5.09 8.13
CA ALA A 568 -0.45 5.90 8.33
C ALA A 568 -1.46 5.70 7.19
N GLU A 569 -0.99 5.70 5.93
CA GLU A 569 -1.83 5.35 4.76
C GLU A 569 -2.35 3.92 4.80
N ALA A 570 -1.66 3.00 5.47
CA ALA A 570 -2.14 1.64 5.70
C ALA A 570 -3.11 1.53 6.90
N GLY A 571 -3.47 2.66 7.52
CA GLY A 571 -4.45 2.75 8.60
C GLY A 571 -3.89 2.51 10.00
N TYR A 572 -2.56 2.41 10.18
CA TYR A 572 -1.95 2.36 11.51
C TYR A 572 -1.93 3.75 12.14
N ASP A 573 -2.03 3.80 13.47
CA ASP A 573 -2.01 5.06 14.24
C ASP A 573 -0.55 5.55 14.44
N VAL A 574 0.13 5.87 13.33
CA VAL A 574 1.52 6.35 13.30
C VAL A 574 1.55 7.83 12.93
N PHE A 575 2.19 8.64 13.77
CA PHE A 575 2.29 10.08 13.62
C PHE A 575 3.75 10.52 13.59
N VAL A 576 4.10 11.37 12.64
CA VAL A 576 5.37 12.10 12.66
C VAL A 576 5.05 13.52 13.09
N GLU A 577 5.54 13.92 14.27
CA GLU A 577 5.26 15.21 14.89
C GLU A 577 6.55 16.04 14.95
N PRO A 578 6.58 17.27 14.39
CA PRO A 578 7.62 18.22 14.73
C PRO A 578 7.53 18.56 16.22
N TYR A 579 8.67 18.87 16.84
CA TYR A 579 8.75 19.18 18.25
C TYR A 579 9.51 20.48 18.51
N ASP A 580 9.05 21.20 19.52
CA ASP A 580 9.79 22.26 20.18
C ASP A 580 10.00 21.87 21.65
N VAL A 581 11.25 21.93 22.12
CA VAL A 581 11.61 21.47 23.47
C VAL A 581 10.96 22.34 24.54
N ASN A 582 10.84 23.65 24.31
CA ASN A 582 10.22 24.56 25.27
C ASN A 582 8.71 24.32 25.36
N ALA A 583 8.05 24.08 24.23
CA ALA A 583 6.65 23.69 24.18
C ALA A 583 6.42 22.36 24.90
N LEU A 584 7.27 21.35 24.69
CA LEU A 584 7.20 20.08 25.42
C LEU A 584 7.37 20.28 26.92
N ALA A 585 8.31 21.14 27.34
CA ALA A 585 8.52 21.46 28.75
C ALA A 585 7.33 22.19 29.39
N GLY A 586 6.69 23.10 28.65
CA GLY A 586 5.47 23.78 29.08
C GLY A 586 4.30 22.80 29.28
N HIS A 587 4.10 21.88 28.33
CA HIS A 587 3.07 20.83 28.46
C HIS A 587 3.35 19.82 29.57
N ALA A 588 4.62 19.67 29.95
CA ALA A 588 5.04 18.80 31.03
C ALA A 588 4.62 19.30 32.42
N ASN A 589 4.01 20.48 32.59
CA ASN A 589 3.56 21.00 33.90
C ASN A 589 4.68 21.00 34.98
N LEU A 590 5.90 21.35 34.57
CA LEU A 590 7.06 21.47 35.44
C LEU A 590 7.02 22.80 36.22
N ASP A 591 7.60 22.82 37.43
CA ASP A 591 7.73 24.05 38.20
C ASP A 591 8.61 25.10 37.49
N ALA A 592 8.39 26.38 37.77
CA ALA A 592 9.06 27.49 37.09
C ALA A 592 10.59 27.42 37.17
N LYS A 593 11.14 26.94 38.29
CA LYS A 593 12.59 26.77 38.48
C LYS A 593 13.13 25.68 37.54
N THR A 594 12.40 24.59 37.40
CA THR A 594 12.75 23.50 36.48
C THR A 594 12.65 23.94 35.03
N LEU A 595 11.62 24.72 34.65
CA LEU A 595 11.49 25.29 33.30
C LEU A 595 12.67 26.21 32.94
N LEU A 596 13.09 27.10 33.85
CA LEU A 596 14.28 27.94 33.66
C LEU A 596 15.53 27.08 33.42
N ARG A 597 15.69 25.98 34.17
CA ARG A 597 16.81 25.07 34.00
C ARG A 597 16.75 24.32 32.67
N VAL A 598 15.55 23.98 32.16
CA VAL A 598 15.39 23.40 30.82
C VAL A 598 15.94 24.36 29.76
N HIS A 599 15.58 25.64 29.81
CA HIS A 599 16.08 26.65 28.87
C HIS A 599 17.61 26.76 28.90
N GLU A 600 18.21 26.84 30.10
CA GLU A 600 19.66 26.90 30.26
C GLU A 600 20.37 25.66 29.70
N VAL A 601 19.83 24.46 29.99
CA VAL A 601 20.38 23.21 29.46
C VAL A 601 20.24 23.15 27.94
N LEU A 602 19.13 23.61 27.37
CA LEU A 602 18.92 23.65 25.92
C LEU A 602 19.95 24.55 25.21
N ASP A 603 20.27 25.70 25.79
CA ASP A 603 21.34 26.57 25.25
C ASP A 603 22.70 25.90 25.31
N ASN A 604 23.00 25.17 26.40
CA ASN A 604 24.23 24.39 26.50
C ASN A 604 24.25 23.13 25.61
N ILE A 605 23.09 22.61 25.19
CA ILE A 605 22.99 21.52 24.20
C ILE A 605 23.45 22.02 22.84
N ARG A 606 23.06 23.23 22.44
CA ARG A 606 23.42 23.82 21.13
C ARG A 606 24.93 23.92 20.89
N SER A 607 25.72 24.10 21.95
CA SER A 607 27.18 24.17 21.89
C SER A 607 27.90 22.84 22.08
N SER A 608 27.16 21.76 22.39
CA SER A 608 27.73 20.43 22.62
C SER A 608 28.09 19.72 21.31
N LYS A 609 29.24 19.03 21.30
CA LYS A 609 29.59 18.08 20.21
C LYS A 609 28.62 16.87 20.12
N TYR A 610 27.79 16.67 21.15
CA TYR A 610 26.78 15.61 21.25
C TYR A 610 25.35 16.18 21.21
N ALA A 611 25.16 17.40 20.67
CA ALA A 611 23.88 18.12 20.68
C ALA A 611 22.66 17.25 20.32
N ARG A 612 22.73 16.49 19.22
CA ARG A 612 21.64 15.61 18.78
C ARG A 612 21.27 14.57 19.84
N LEU A 613 22.25 13.90 20.44
CA LEU A 613 21.98 12.89 21.47
C LEU A 613 21.36 13.55 22.71
N HIS A 614 21.96 14.64 23.20
CA HIS A 614 21.49 15.32 24.41
C HIS A 614 20.09 15.91 24.25
N GLU A 615 19.79 16.48 23.08
CA GLU A 615 18.44 16.95 22.75
C GLU A 615 17.44 15.80 22.75
N SER A 616 17.79 14.67 22.11
CA SER A 616 16.91 13.49 22.09
C SER A 616 16.66 12.91 23.50
N GLN A 617 17.63 12.99 24.40
CA GLN A 617 17.51 12.60 25.81
C GLN A 617 16.55 13.51 26.58
N LEU A 618 16.55 14.82 26.29
CA LEU A 618 15.61 15.74 26.90
C LEU A 618 14.20 15.57 26.34
N VAL A 619 14.05 15.48 25.01
CA VAL A 619 12.76 15.28 24.33
C VAL A 619 12.06 14.02 24.83
N ARG A 620 12.77 12.88 24.92
CA ARG A 620 12.16 11.61 25.37
C ARG A 620 11.66 11.67 26.81
N LEU A 621 12.38 12.35 27.72
CA LEU A 621 11.95 12.50 29.11
C LEU A 621 10.71 13.40 29.21
N LEU A 622 10.70 14.56 28.53
CA LEU A 622 9.59 15.50 28.55
C LEU A 622 8.33 14.94 27.87
N ALA A 623 8.50 14.24 26.74
CA ALA A 623 7.41 13.58 26.03
C ALA A 623 6.75 12.49 26.90
N LEU A 624 7.56 11.63 27.55
CA LEU A 624 7.01 10.61 28.45
C LEU A 624 6.40 11.21 29.72
N TYR A 625 6.93 12.31 30.25
CA TYR A 625 6.37 12.91 31.46
C TYR A 625 4.98 13.50 31.19
N SER A 626 4.80 14.12 30.03
CA SER A 626 3.51 14.67 29.60
C SER A 626 2.51 13.60 29.13
N ARG A 627 2.95 12.60 28.35
CA ARG A 627 2.05 11.66 27.65
C ARG A 627 2.04 10.23 28.22
N GLY A 628 3.02 9.85 29.03
CA GLY A 628 3.23 8.46 29.44
C GLY A 628 3.58 7.55 28.27
N GLY A 629 3.55 6.23 28.49
CA GLY A 629 3.79 5.22 27.47
C GLY A 629 5.21 4.66 27.47
N VAL A 630 5.65 4.20 26.30
CA VAL A 630 6.93 3.51 26.09
C VAL A 630 7.79 4.33 25.15
N TYR A 631 8.99 4.72 25.58
CA TYR A 631 10.01 5.23 24.66
C TYR A 631 10.95 4.09 24.25
N LEU A 632 11.30 4.04 22.97
CA LEU A 632 12.31 3.14 22.42
C LEU A 632 13.28 3.90 21.50
N ASP A 633 14.58 3.66 21.64
CA ASP A 633 15.56 4.06 20.64
C ASP A 633 15.31 3.31 19.30
N MET A 634 15.66 3.95 18.18
CA MET A 634 15.52 3.44 16.80
C MET A 634 16.34 2.17 16.46
N TYR A 635 17.02 1.57 17.44
CA TYR A 635 17.82 0.34 17.32
C TYR A 635 17.37 -0.76 18.31
N ARG A 636 16.21 -0.56 18.95
CA ARG A 636 15.59 -1.52 19.88
C ARG A 636 14.42 -2.20 19.18
N PHE A 637 14.55 -3.50 18.98
CA PHE A 637 13.60 -4.30 18.22
C PHE A 637 12.78 -5.16 19.18
N VAL A 638 11.52 -4.77 19.42
CA VAL A 638 10.57 -5.55 20.23
C VAL A 638 10.31 -6.88 19.54
N VAL A 639 10.59 -8.01 20.21
CA VAL A 639 10.38 -9.35 19.62
C VAL A 639 9.29 -10.16 20.29
N ARG A 640 8.64 -9.57 21.31
CA ARG A 640 7.47 -10.11 22.01
C ARG A 640 6.54 -8.97 22.45
N PRO A 641 5.22 -9.19 22.47
CA PRO A 641 4.32 -8.27 23.13
C PRO A 641 4.64 -8.24 24.63
N PHE A 642 4.47 -7.08 25.26
CA PHE A 642 4.61 -6.93 26.71
C PHE A 642 3.43 -6.16 27.31
N LYS A 643 3.11 -6.52 28.55
CA LYS A 643 1.90 -6.09 29.26
C LYS A 643 2.15 -4.84 30.09
N LEU A 644 1.08 -4.15 30.47
CA LEU A 644 1.08 -2.96 31.31
C LEU A 644 1.57 -3.28 32.74
N ALA A 645 2.88 -3.14 33.00
CA ALA A 645 3.44 -2.98 34.34
C ALA A 645 4.27 -1.68 34.33
N VAL A 646 3.97 -0.76 35.24
CA VAL A 646 4.29 0.67 35.04
C VAL A 646 5.34 1.19 36.01
N ASN A 647 6.14 2.17 35.57
CA ASN A 647 7.26 2.81 36.26
C ASN A 647 8.54 1.96 36.29
N ASP A 648 9.09 1.71 35.10
CA ASP A 648 10.33 0.96 34.95
C ASP A 648 11.30 1.67 33.99
N VAL A 649 12.58 1.58 34.30
CA VAL A 649 13.67 2.11 33.50
C VAL A 649 14.53 0.96 33.03
N TRP A 650 14.64 0.80 31.72
CA TRP A 650 15.29 -0.35 31.13
C TRP A 650 16.70 0.00 30.67
N ASN A 651 17.68 -0.35 31.51
CA ASN A 651 19.08 -0.17 31.17
C ASN A 651 19.59 -1.33 30.29
N SER A 652 20.15 -0.98 29.13
CA SER A 652 20.64 -1.93 28.14
C SER A 652 22.05 -1.60 27.61
N GLY A 653 22.81 -0.74 28.30
CA GLY A 653 24.19 -0.41 27.90
C GLY A 653 24.65 1.00 28.28
N THR A 654 25.12 1.77 27.28
CA THR A 654 25.82 3.05 27.47
C THR A 654 24.93 4.23 27.84
N ASP A 655 23.64 4.20 27.49
CA ASP A 655 22.65 5.21 27.85
C ASP A 655 21.45 4.56 28.55
N PRO A 656 21.18 4.85 29.85
CA PRO A 656 20.04 4.28 30.55
C PRO A 656 18.69 4.77 30.03
N PHE A 657 18.66 5.81 29.19
CA PHE A 657 17.42 6.35 28.62
C PHE A 657 17.06 5.77 27.24
N ALA A 658 17.73 4.70 26.80
CA ALA A 658 17.49 4.05 25.51
C ALA A 658 16.15 3.31 25.42
N ALA A 659 15.54 2.96 26.56
CA ALA A 659 14.20 2.42 26.65
C ALA A 659 13.57 2.77 28.01
N LEU A 660 12.37 3.36 28.02
CA LEU A 660 11.74 3.89 29.22
C LEU A 660 10.24 3.60 29.21
N ILE A 661 9.66 3.18 30.35
CA ILE A 661 8.22 2.95 30.49
C ILE A 661 7.68 3.68 31.71
N PHE A 662 6.84 4.66 31.45
CA PHE A 662 6.27 5.50 32.50
C PHE A 662 4.80 5.83 32.26
N GLN A 663 4.07 6.01 33.36
CA GLN A 663 2.81 6.74 33.32
C GLN A 663 3.09 8.24 33.19
N ALA A 664 2.17 8.96 32.56
CA ALA A 664 2.18 10.42 32.57
C ALA A 664 2.19 10.94 34.02
N GLY A 665 2.98 11.96 34.30
CA GLY A 665 3.10 12.53 35.65
C GLY A 665 3.84 11.65 36.67
N SER A 666 4.57 10.60 36.25
CA SER A 666 5.31 9.74 37.19
C SER A 666 6.33 10.53 38.02
N LYS A 667 6.28 10.40 39.36
CA LYS A 667 7.22 11.06 40.29
C LYS A 667 8.68 10.64 40.06
N LEU A 668 8.90 9.37 39.67
CA LEU A 668 10.23 8.88 39.34
C LEU A 668 10.76 9.57 38.07
N LEU A 669 9.89 9.72 37.05
CA LEU A 669 10.25 10.41 35.81
C LEU A 669 10.48 11.92 36.04
N GLU A 670 9.66 12.56 36.87
CA GLU A 670 9.89 13.95 37.29
C GLU A 670 11.25 14.10 37.97
N THR A 671 11.60 13.17 38.86
CA THR A 671 12.91 13.14 39.53
C THR A 671 14.04 12.94 38.52
N LEU A 672 13.86 12.06 37.53
CA LEU A 672 14.84 11.83 36.46
C LEU A 672 15.07 13.10 35.62
N VAL A 673 14.01 13.83 35.26
CA VAL A 673 14.10 15.12 34.56
C VAL A 673 14.92 16.10 35.39
N LYS A 674 14.56 16.28 36.67
CA LYS A 674 15.24 17.21 37.59
C LYS A 674 16.72 16.85 37.79
N GLU A 675 17.03 15.57 37.98
CA GLU A 675 18.42 15.12 38.13
C GLU A 675 19.22 15.29 36.84
N TYR A 676 18.67 14.92 35.67
CA TYR A 676 19.34 15.10 34.38
C TYR A 676 19.73 16.57 34.15
N LEU A 677 18.79 17.48 34.41
CA LEU A 677 19.03 18.91 34.31
C LEU A 677 20.10 19.42 35.31
N ALA A 678 20.11 18.88 36.53
CA ALA A 678 21.07 19.26 37.57
C ALA A 678 22.50 18.79 37.28
N VAL A 679 22.65 17.62 36.64
CA VAL A 679 23.97 17.03 36.34
C VAL A 679 24.41 17.19 34.89
N TYR A 680 23.67 17.97 34.10
CA TYR A 680 23.93 18.15 32.67
C TYR A 680 25.36 18.65 32.42
N ARG A 681 26.05 18.03 31.45
CA ARG A 681 27.40 18.39 31.02
C ARG A 681 27.52 18.33 29.49
N PRO A 682 27.90 19.42 28.81
CA PRO A 682 27.92 19.47 27.34
C PRO A 682 29.08 18.70 26.72
N ASP A 683 30.14 18.38 27.46
CA ASP A 683 31.37 17.76 26.99
C ASP A 683 31.36 16.22 27.03
N CYS A 684 30.34 15.61 27.64
CA CYS A 684 30.23 14.17 27.84
C CYS A 684 28.96 13.56 27.26
N MET A 685 29.12 12.53 26.42
CA MET A 685 28.05 11.88 25.64
C MET A 685 26.88 11.30 26.47
N SER A 686 27.15 10.72 27.65
CA SER A 686 26.12 10.02 28.44
C SER A 686 26.31 10.16 29.94
N CYS A 687 27.11 11.14 30.40
CA CYS A 687 27.35 11.33 31.83
C CYS A 687 26.08 11.75 32.56
N ALA A 688 25.33 12.69 31.98
CA ALA A 688 24.13 13.23 32.59
C ALA A 688 23.04 12.16 32.75
N SER A 689 22.78 11.36 31.71
CA SER A 689 21.78 10.30 31.79
C SER A 689 22.15 9.20 32.78
N LYS A 690 23.42 8.74 32.80
CA LYS A 690 23.91 7.76 33.79
C LYS A 690 23.79 8.27 35.23
N GLN A 691 24.33 9.45 35.50
CA GLN A 691 24.33 9.99 36.86
C GLN A 691 22.92 10.35 37.33
N ALA A 692 22.06 10.86 36.45
CA ALA A 692 20.67 11.12 36.77
C ALA A 692 19.92 9.84 37.11
N PHE A 693 20.13 8.78 36.33
CA PHE A 693 19.52 7.48 36.57
C PHE A 693 19.94 6.89 37.92
N GLU A 694 21.25 6.91 38.23
CA GLU A 694 21.78 6.43 39.52
C GLU A 694 21.20 7.21 40.70
N ARG A 695 21.19 8.55 40.62
CA ARG A 695 20.67 9.42 41.69
C ARG A 695 19.17 9.27 41.89
N ALA A 696 18.39 9.24 40.80
CA ALA A 696 16.94 9.05 40.88
C ALA A 696 16.57 7.67 41.41
N SER A 697 17.27 6.62 40.96
CA SER A 697 17.08 5.25 41.45
C SER A 697 17.40 5.13 42.94
N SER A 698 18.51 5.74 43.40
CA SER A 698 18.88 5.75 44.81
C SER A 698 17.82 6.44 45.67
N ARG A 699 17.32 7.60 45.22
CA ARG A 699 16.26 8.34 45.95
C ARG A 699 14.94 7.60 45.96
N HIS A 700 14.59 6.93 44.87
CA HIS A 700 13.35 6.17 44.78
C HIS A 700 13.39 4.93 45.69
N ARG A 701 14.49 4.17 45.70
CA ARG A 701 14.70 3.04 46.62
C ARG A 701 14.66 3.46 48.09
N ALA A 702 15.19 4.64 48.41
CA ALA A 702 15.11 5.19 49.77
C ALA A 702 13.68 5.63 50.16
N ALA A 703 12.81 5.90 49.18
CA ALA A 703 11.42 6.35 49.40
C ALA A 703 10.39 5.22 49.34
N SER A 704 10.74 4.02 48.84
CA SER A 704 9.86 2.85 48.78
C SER A 704 10.45 1.66 49.55
N GLU A 705 9.96 1.40 50.77
CA GLU A 705 10.25 0.17 51.54
C GLU A 705 9.56 -1.10 50.96
N ALA A 706 9.08 -1.05 49.72
CA ALA A 706 8.41 -2.17 49.06
C ALA A 706 9.28 -2.73 47.94
N ASN A 707 9.60 -4.02 48.04
CA ASN A 707 10.27 -4.84 47.02
C ASN A 707 9.75 -4.57 45.60
N ALA A 708 10.40 -3.67 44.87
CA ALA A 708 10.29 -3.60 43.41
C ALA A 708 10.96 -4.85 42.84
N LYS A 709 10.19 -5.94 42.69
CA LYS A 709 10.61 -7.09 41.88
C LYS A 709 10.96 -6.55 40.50
N VAL A 710 12.25 -6.54 40.17
CA VAL A 710 12.80 -6.12 38.87
C VAL A 710 12.10 -6.92 37.75
N PRO A 711 11.17 -6.34 36.98
CA PRO A 711 10.47 -7.10 35.95
C PRO A 711 11.38 -7.28 34.73
N GLN A 712 11.58 -8.54 34.38
CA GLN A 712 12.05 -9.12 33.12
C GLN A 712 13.01 -8.31 32.21
N LYS A 713 14.26 -8.80 32.20
CA LYS A 713 15.42 -8.31 31.45
C LYS A 713 15.16 -8.16 29.94
N PHE A 714 15.41 -6.98 29.38
CA PHE A 714 15.87 -6.87 27.99
C PHE A 714 17.29 -7.45 27.94
N SER A 715 17.49 -8.68 27.45
CA SER A 715 18.84 -9.22 27.29
C SER A 715 19.54 -8.50 26.13
N PRO A 716 20.58 -7.68 26.37
CA PRO A 716 21.39 -7.16 25.27
C PRO A 716 22.08 -8.34 24.57
N LEU A 717 21.99 -8.41 23.24
CA LEU A 717 22.97 -9.18 22.48
C LEU A 717 24.32 -8.47 22.65
N ASP A 718 25.40 -9.22 22.90
CA ASP A 718 26.73 -8.65 22.88
C ASP A 718 27.15 -8.28 21.44
N ALA A 719 28.24 -7.52 21.28
CA ALA A 719 28.68 -7.06 19.97
C ALA A 719 29.06 -8.22 19.01
N ALA A 720 29.53 -9.36 19.55
CA ALA A 720 29.88 -10.53 18.76
C ALA A 720 28.62 -11.25 18.24
N ASP A 721 27.59 -11.34 19.08
CA ASP A 721 26.27 -11.87 18.72
C ASP A 721 25.58 -11.00 17.68
N VAL A 722 25.67 -9.67 17.79
CA VAL A 722 25.17 -8.73 16.77
C VAL A 722 25.88 -8.96 15.44
N LYS A 723 27.21 -9.09 15.40
CA LYS A 723 27.94 -9.40 14.16
C LYS A 723 27.53 -10.74 13.55
N ARG A 724 27.46 -11.79 14.37
CA ARG A 724 27.05 -13.14 13.93
C ARG A 724 25.61 -13.12 13.39
N CYS A 725 24.74 -12.29 13.97
CA CYS A 725 23.36 -12.13 13.53
C CYS A 725 23.24 -11.79 12.04
N PHE A 726 24.17 -10.98 11.48
CA PHE A 726 24.16 -10.58 10.06
C PHE A 726 24.95 -11.51 9.14
N THR A 727 25.91 -12.29 9.68
CA THR A 727 26.98 -12.91 8.86
C THR A 727 27.09 -14.42 9.00
N ALA A 728 26.43 -15.02 9.99
CA ALA A 728 26.44 -16.46 10.21
C ALA A 728 25.05 -17.04 9.97
N LYS A 729 24.97 -18.13 9.19
CA LYS A 729 23.75 -18.93 9.07
C LYS A 729 23.37 -19.48 10.45
N GLU A 730 22.09 -19.44 10.76
CA GLU A 730 21.55 -19.92 12.02
C GLU A 730 20.71 -21.17 11.75
N SER A 731 21.02 -22.26 12.45
CA SER A 731 20.38 -23.56 12.22
C SER A 731 18.99 -23.63 12.86
N SER A 732 18.77 -22.88 13.94
CA SER A 732 17.51 -22.86 14.69
C SER A 732 17.20 -21.44 15.20
N PRO A 733 16.95 -20.47 14.30
CA PRO A 733 16.69 -19.09 14.67
C PRO A 733 15.43 -18.95 15.56
N GLU A 734 14.45 -19.82 15.41
CA GLU A 734 13.28 -19.93 16.30
C GLU A 734 13.69 -20.14 17.76
N ARG A 735 14.62 -21.08 18.00
CA ARG A 735 15.06 -21.47 19.34
C ARG A 735 15.83 -20.33 19.99
N LYS A 736 16.75 -19.73 19.25
CA LYS A 736 17.50 -18.54 19.69
C LYS A 736 16.57 -17.37 20.04
N LEU A 737 15.50 -17.19 19.27
CA LEU A 737 14.45 -16.22 19.57
C LEU A 737 13.61 -16.59 20.80
N ALA A 738 13.34 -17.89 21.01
CA ALA A 738 12.66 -18.38 22.22
C ALA A 738 13.49 -18.12 23.50
N ASP A 739 14.82 -18.13 23.38
CA ASP A 739 15.74 -17.77 24.47
C ASP A 739 15.87 -16.25 24.68
N THR A 740 15.39 -15.43 23.75
CA THR A 740 15.39 -13.96 23.84
C THR A 740 14.20 -13.47 24.66
N VAL A 741 14.42 -12.59 25.65
CA VAL A 741 13.41 -12.35 26.70
C VAL A 741 12.29 -11.38 26.27
N LEU A 742 12.57 -10.24 25.62
CA LEU A 742 11.54 -9.25 25.21
C LEU A 742 11.87 -8.44 23.94
N ALA A 743 13.11 -7.95 23.82
CA ALA A 743 13.58 -7.21 22.65
C ALA A 743 15.06 -7.47 22.38
N VAL A 744 15.51 -7.08 21.20
CA VAL A 744 16.89 -7.22 20.74
C VAL A 744 17.50 -5.84 20.51
N ASN A 745 18.73 -5.65 20.97
CA ASN A 745 19.55 -4.49 20.60
C ASN A 745 20.39 -4.81 19.36
N ILE A 746 20.29 -3.98 18.32
CA ILE A 746 21.17 -4.08 17.15
C ILE A 746 21.80 -2.70 16.96
N ASP A 747 22.90 -2.47 17.68
CA ASP A 747 23.47 -1.12 17.81
C ASP A 747 23.98 -0.55 16.47
N ALA A 748 23.88 0.77 16.33
CA ALA A 748 24.23 1.47 15.11
C ALA A 748 25.72 1.37 14.75
N ILE A 749 26.58 1.33 15.77
CA ILE A 749 28.03 1.48 15.63
C ILE A 749 28.62 0.18 15.08
N SER A 750 28.35 -0.94 15.73
CA SER A 750 28.83 -2.27 15.33
C SER A 750 28.23 -2.75 14.00
N THR A 751 27.07 -2.20 13.63
CA THR A 751 26.35 -2.62 12.41
C THR A 751 26.40 -1.63 11.26
N LYS A 752 27.15 -0.52 11.38
CA LYS A 752 27.20 0.54 10.36
C LYS A 752 27.56 0.02 8.96
N GLN A 753 28.43 -1.00 8.91
CA GLN A 753 28.94 -1.61 7.68
C GLN A 753 27.94 -2.54 6.96
N TYR A 754 26.96 -3.11 7.65
CA TYR A 754 26.01 -4.03 7.02
C TYR A 754 24.93 -3.26 6.27
N LYS A 755 24.71 -3.60 5.00
CA LYS A 755 23.63 -3.02 4.18
C LYS A 755 22.43 -3.98 4.04
N SER A 756 22.69 -5.28 4.14
CA SER A 756 21.72 -6.38 4.10
C SER A 756 22.06 -7.46 5.15
N THR A 757 21.21 -8.46 5.27
CA THR A 757 21.44 -9.68 6.06
C THR A 757 21.92 -10.83 5.18
N LEU A 758 22.76 -11.72 5.70
CA LEU A 758 23.04 -13.00 5.05
C LEU A 758 21.79 -13.87 5.08
N GLN A 759 21.41 -14.45 3.94
CA GLN A 759 20.29 -15.38 3.85
C GLN A 759 20.41 -16.54 4.86
N GLY A 760 19.36 -16.75 5.65
CA GLY A 760 19.31 -17.79 6.68
C GLY A 760 20.11 -17.46 7.96
N SER A 761 20.57 -16.22 8.11
CA SER A 761 21.11 -15.73 9.39
C SER A 761 20.01 -15.39 10.39
N PHE A 762 20.37 -15.19 11.66
CA PHE A 762 19.38 -14.83 12.69
C PHE A 762 18.72 -13.47 12.42
N CYS A 763 19.47 -12.47 11.96
CA CYS A 763 18.90 -11.16 11.63
C CYS A 763 18.02 -11.24 10.38
N ASP A 764 18.39 -12.07 9.40
CA ASP A 764 17.56 -12.34 8.24
C ASP A 764 16.20 -12.89 8.67
N TYR A 765 16.21 -13.89 9.56
CA TYR A 765 15.00 -14.44 10.14
C TYR A 765 14.18 -13.38 10.90
N LEU A 766 14.80 -12.62 11.81
CA LEU A 766 14.12 -11.60 12.62
C LEU A 766 13.42 -10.56 11.75
N PHE A 767 14.12 -9.98 10.77
CA PHE A 767 13.58 -8.89 9.96
C PHE A 767 12.51 -9.36 8.98
N HIS A 768 12.51 -10.62 8.53
CA HIS A 768 11.40 -11.20 7.76
C HIS A 768 10.21 -11.60 8.63
N LYS A 769 10.45 -12.04 9.86
CA LYS A 769 9.37 -12.54 10.72
C LYS A 769 8.46 -11.41 11.19
N PHE A 770 9.06 -10.29 11.61
CA PHE A 770 8.40 -9.20 12.34
C PHE A 770 8.24 -7.91 11.53
N CYS A 771 8.33 -7.97 10.21
CA CYS A 771 8.06 -6.85 9.32
C CYS A 771 6.57 -6.55 9.19
N VAL A 772 6.22 -5.28 8.99
CA VAL A 772 4.92 -4.87 8.45
C VAL A 772 5.00 -4.69 6.92
N LEU A 773 6.03 -3.97 6.47
CA LEU A 773 6.31 -3.70 5.05
C LEU A 773 7.46 -4.62 4.61
N CYS A 774 7.16 -5.90 4.43
CA CYS A 774 8.14 -6.98 4.27
C CYS A 774 8.95 -6.94 2.96
N ASP A 775 8.53 -6.10 2.01
CA ASP A 775 9.17 -5.90 0.70
C ASP A 775 10.50 -5.12 0.78
N GLU A 776 10.79 -4.48 1.91
CA GLU A 776 12.04 -3.73 2.14
C GLU A 776 13.16 -4.54 2.81
N VAL A 777 12.91 -5.78 3.23
CA VAL A 777 13.95 -6.59 3.87
C VAL A 777 15.04 -6.92 2.86
N ARG A 778 16.28 -6.53 3.17
CA ARG A 778 17.43 -6.68 2.28
C ARG A 778 18.23 -7.92 2.66
N THR A 779 18.24 -8.91 1.77
CA THR A 779 18.99 -10.18 1.92
C THR A 779 20.02 -10.34 0.82
N SER A 780 21.20 -10.85 1.18
CA SER A 780 22.32 -11.18 0.29
C SER A 780 22.65 -12.67 0.35
N ALA A 781 23.18 -13.21 -0.74
CA ALA A 781 23.54 -14.63 -0.84
C ALA A 781 24.88 -14.92 -0.16
N SER A 782 25.76 -13.93 -0.04
CA SER A 782 27.05 -14.04 0.65
C SER A 782 27.23 -13.00 1.76
N SER A 783 28.12 -13.30 2.71
CA SER A 783 28.48 -12.40 3.81
C SER A 783 29.31 -11.20 3.33
N LEU A 784 30.07 -11.37 2.24
CA LEU A 784 30.81 -10.28 1.59
C LEU A 784 29.83 -9.29 0.97
N GLU A 785 28.83 -9.74 0.22
CA GLU A 785 27.75 -8.89 -0.31
C GLU A 785 26.98 -8.16 0.79
N ALA A 786 26.80 -8.78 1.96
CA ALA A 786 26.14 -8.14 3.11
C ALA A 786 26.87 -6.88 3.61
N ILE A 787 28.20 -6.85 3.41
CA ILE A 787 29.09 -5.73 3.75
C ILE A 787 29.30 -4.83 2.53
N SER A 788 29.43 -5.41 1.33
CA SER A 788 29.66 -4.75 0.06
C SER A 788 28.52 -5.01 -0.94
N ALA A 789 27.46 -4.20 -0.89
CA ALA A 789 26.51 -4.12 -2.00
C ALA A 789 25.97 -2.69 -2.17
N TYR A 790 26.33 -2.12 -3.33
CA TYR A 790 25.91 -0.89 -4.04
C TYR A 790 26.03 0.50 -3.35
N PRO A 791 26.76 1.45 -3.96
CA PRO A 791 26.54 2.89 -3.80
C PRO A 791 25.39 3.37 -4.71
N ALA A 792 24.73 4.45 -4.25
CA ALA A 792 23.57 5.16 -4.79
C ALA A 792 22.25 4.38 -4.78
#